data_AF-A0A2W6AEC8-F1
#
_entry.id   AF-A0A2W6AEC8-F1
#
_cell.length_a   1.000
_cell.length_b   1.000
_cell.length_c   1.000
_cell.angle_alpha   90.00
_cell.angle_beta   90.00
_cell.angle_gamma   90.00
#
_symmetry.space_group_name_H-M   'P 1'
#
loop_
_entity.id
_entity.type
_entity.pdbx_description
1 polymer ?
#
loop_
_entity_poly.entity_id
_entity_poly.type
_entity_poly.pdbx_seq_one_letter_code
_entity_poly.pdbx_strand_id
1 'polypeptide(L)'
;METIHEQIDEFLAADLHGELSTAERDGLHAHLVECAECRQAFQEEKNMHKLLNQTIADKKADHGFEQRMVSRFRDRVPERRGLLGIVANLLRVRAVQLTAVAALLLALAQMGRMITGESATPTRSDITNATVLSELQTDAEKPGARRDFGVLAKTDGRTKGTDMFAQSPLPPAPPPVDTASVNAPKPQTELRSIARPKKAEFKDEKAPTAAANETTEESTATVTGPSANRKLVRNATAELEVVSFDAALQKVTGFAAEEKGYVATTSSEKQANGKLSGEVVVKVLPDNLDRFLQKLRGIGELKNQALTTEDVTKAYFDTESRLKNARLMEQRLIEILKTKSKDVADLLEVEKELGRVRGEIETMQGELKFMDSQVNFATVTITLAEKNMNVPAAFLLKERAQLALYATEVEKTYNDIKALASPKVQITNAQIDRDNTGRVSARLSLLLAPEESEAVIAKVKGMARVENFQVQTERVSQGGDGLGENAKTERDKVELNVTLSHDEQEIALQQTSLRIQTPEVNDKTKQLRAIAEQQNGRIRSSSFSRDPNGREYANVSLRVPMKNYNALMQSLNALGKVENVSVRRDDRPNSQTDEANAPADLTIQVYSQGNIVSEETGIWVTLRRTIGQGAAALMWSARMIGVAIAFLAPWVLAIAGVGWVARRVSRARRAAKQRAEEENGAN
;
A
#
# COMPACT_ATOMS: atom_id res chain seq x y z
N MET A 1 20.01 -3.78 -21.94
CA MET A 1 21.18 -3.82 -21.02
C MET A 1 21.46 -2.45 -20.44
N GLU A 2 21.35 -1.35 -21.20
CA GLU A 2 21.47 0.02 -20.65
C GLU A 2 20.48 0.32 -19.52
N THR A 3 19.25 -0.19 -19.59
CA THR A 3 18.22 -0.01 -18.54
C THR A 3 18.57 -0.64 -17.19
N ILE A 4 19.29 -1.78 -17.18
CA ILE A 4 19.70 -2.46 -15.93
C ILE A 4 20.84 -1.68 -15.27
N HIS A 5 21.72 -1.09 -16.07
CA HIS A 5 22.83 -0.28 -15.58
C HIS A 5 22.34 1.04 -14.95
N GLU A 6 21.35 1.69 -15.58
CA GLU A 6 20.75 2.94 -15.08
C GLU A 6 19.87 2.73 -13.83
N GLN A 7 19.25 1.55 -13.69
CA GLN A 7 18.36 1.21 -12.56
C GLN A 7 18.97 0.16 -11.63
N ILE A 8 20.30 0.10 -11.54
CA ILE A 8 20.98 -1.00 -10.85
C ILE A 8 20.52 -1.10 -9.38
N ASP A 9 20.39 0.03 -8.67
CA ASP A 9 19.97 0.04 -7.27
C ASP A 9 18.57 -0.55 -7.05
N GLU A 10 17.62 -0.29 -7.96
CA GLU A 10 16.26 -0.85 -7.90
C GLU A 10 16.26 -2.36 -8.14
N PHE A 11 17.05 -2.82 -9.11
CA PHE A 11 17.18 -4.24 -9.43
C PHE A 11 17.89 -5.03 -8.33
N LEU A 12 18.94 -4.49 -7.71
CA LEU A 12 19.67 -5.17 -6.65
C LEU A 12 18.81 -5.29 -5.37
N ALA A 13 18.07 -4.23 -5.00
CA ALA A 13 17.12 -4.26 -3.89
C ALA A 13 16.00 -5.28 -4.13
N ALA A 14 15.43 -5.30 -5.35
CA ALA A 14 14.39 -6.25 -5.73
C ALA A 14 14.89 -7.71 -5.74
N ASP A 15 16.16 -7.96 -6.10
CA ASP A 15 16.75 -9.30 -6.03
C ASP A 15 16.91 -9.79 -4.60
N LEU A 16 17.41 -8.93 -3.69
CA LEU A 16 17.60 -9.25 -2.27
C LEU A 16 16.29 -9.64 -1.57
N HIS A 17 15.17 -9.07 -2.00
CA HIS A 17 13.84 -9.36 -1.46
C HIS A 17 13.04 -10.41 -2.26
N GLY A 18 13.63 -10.94 -3.35
CA GLY A 18 13.00 -11.97 -4.16
C GLY A 18 11.82 -11.48 -5.01
N GLU A 19 11.77 -10.17 -5.30
CA GLU A 19 10.66 -9.51 -6.00
C GLU A 19 10.84 -9.49 -7.52
N LEU A 20 12.05 -9.79 -8.04
CA LEU A 20 12.30 -9.94 -9.47
C LEU A 20 11.61 -11.19 -10.05
N SER A 21 11.07 -11.06 -11.27
CA SER A 21 10.70 -12.23 -12.07
C SER A 21 11.92 -13.05 -12.45
N THR A 22 11.72 -14.31 -12.87
CA THR A 22 12.84 -15.19 -13.27
C THR A 22 13.63 -14.62 -14.45
N ALA A 23 12.94 -14.00 -15.43
CA ALA A 23 13.59 -13.40 -16.59
C ALA A 23 14.43 -12.16 -16.24
N GLU A 24 13.95 -11.33 -15.31
CA GLU A 24 14.68 -10.14 -14.86
C GLU A 24 15.89 -10.51 -14.00
N ARG A 25 15.75 -11.52 -13.13
CA ARG A 25 16.85 -12.04 -12.32
C ARG A 25 17.97 -12.62 -13.18
N ASP A 26 17.61 -13.39 -14.21
CA ASP A 26 18.58 -13.94 -15.15
C ASP A 26 19.27 -12.84 -15.96
N GLY A 27 18.54 -11.79 -16.34
CA GLY A 27 19.09 -10.60 -17.00
C GLY A 27 20.05 -9.80 -16.12
N LEU A 28 19.70 -9.58 -14.85
CA LEU A 28 20.55 -8.93 -13.86
C LEU A 28 21.83 -9.74 -13.61
N HIS A 29 21.71 -11.05 -13.38
CA HIS A 29 22.87 -11.91 -13.15
C HIS A 29 23.81 -11.99 -14.36
N ALA A 30 23.26 -12.01 -15.58
CA ALA A 30 24.07 -11.90 -16.79
C ALA A 30 24.83 -10.57 -16.84
N HIS A 31 24.16 -9.46 -16.51
CA HIS A 31 24.78 -8.12 -16.47
C HIS A 31 25.89 -8.00 -15.41
N LEU A 32 25.71 -8.59 -14.23
CA LEU A 32 26.72 -8.59 -13.14
C LEU A 32 28.00 -9.37 -13.51
N VAL A 33 27.94 -10.28 -14.48
CA VAL A 33 29.12 -10.97 -15.02
C VAL A 33 29.90 -10.06 -15.97
N GLU A 34 29.21 -9.16 -16.67
CA GLU A 34 29.81 -8.28 -17.68
C GLU A 34 30.28 -6.94 -17.12
N CYS A 35 29.62 -6.39 -16.09
CA CYS A 35 29.98 -5.11 -15.48
C CYS A 35 30.62 -5.26 -14.09
N ALA A 36 31.86 -4.79 -13.93
CA ALA A 36 32.60 -4.86 -12.67
C ALA A 36 32.06 -3.89 -11.60
N GLU A 37 31.60 -2.71 -12.00
CA GLU A 37 31.08 -1.68 -11.08
C GLU A 37 29.75 -2.14 -10.44
N CYS A 38 28.81 -2.64 -11.24
CA CYS A 38 27.55 -3.19 -10.74
C CYS A 38 27.76 -4.41 -9.82
N ARG A 39 28.80 -5.22 -10.08
CA ARG A 39 29.16 -6.35 -9.21
C ARG A 39 29.66 -5.88 -7.85
N GLN A 40 30.41 -4.78 -7.81
CA GLN A 40 30.85 -4.18 -6.55
C GLN A 40 29.66 -3.63 -5.76
N ALA A 41 28.78 -2.88 -6.42
CA ALA A 41 27.54 -2.37 -5.81
C ALA A 41 26.69 -3.50 -5.19
N PHE A 42 26.52 -4.63 -5.91
CA PHE A 42 25.80 -5.79 -5.39
C PHE A 42 26.42 -6.38 -4.11
N GLN A 43 27.75 -6.42 -4.02
CA GLN A 43 28.43 -6.91 -2.82
C GLN A 43 28.30 -5.94 -1.65
N GLU A 44 28.38 -4.65 -1.92
CA GLU A 44 28.19 -3.60 -0.90
C GLU A 44 26.79 -3.67 -0.31
N GLU A 45 25.75 -3.80 -1.15
CA GLU A 45 24.37 -3.90 -0.68
C GLU A 45 24.11 -5.19 0.11
N LYS A 46 24.65 -6.31 -0.35
CA LYS A 46 24.57 -7.59 0.39
C LYS A 46 25.25 -7.51 1.75
N ASN A 47 26.39 -6.83 1.84
CA ASN A 47 27.10 -6.62 3.10
C ASN A 47 26.32 -5.67 4.03
N MET A 48 25.74 -4.60 3.50
CA MET A 48 24.88 -3.68 4.24
C MET A 48 23.64 -4.40 4.80
N HIS A 49 22.96 -5.19 3.98
CA HIS A 49 21.79 -5.96 4.40
C HIS A 49 22.15 -6.99 5.48
N LYS A 50 23.30 -7.65 5.35
CA LYS A 50 23.83 -8.56 6.37
C LYS A 50 24.11 -7.84 7.69
N LEU A 51 24.72 -6.66 7.64
CA LEU A 51 25.02 -5.84 8.82
C LEU A 51 23.74 -5.34 9.51
N LEU A 52 22.76 -4.87 8.73
CA LEU A 52 21.44 -4.47 9.21
C LEU A 52 20.72 -5.64 9.89
N ASN A 53 20.70 -6.80 9.26
CA ASN A 53 20.09 -7.99 9.85
C ASN A 53 20.80 -8.45 11.12
N GLN A 54 22.12 -8.38 11.19
CA GLN A 54 22.86 -8.70 12.42
C GLN A 54 22.54 -7.69 13.54
N THR A 55 22.46 -6.40 13.21
CA THR A 55 22.18 -5.33 14.17
C THR A 55 20.73 -5.38 14.69
N ILE A 56 19.77 -5.73 13.81
CA ILE A 56 18.34 -5.76 14.13
C ILE A 56 17.94 -7.13 14.73
N ALA A 57 18.61 -8.23 14.38
CA ALA A 57 18.31 -9.55 14.94
C ALA A 57 18.51 -9.62 16.46
N ASP A 58 19.47 -8.87 17.00
CA ASP A 58 19.69 -8.73 18.45
C ASP A 58 18.61 -7.88 19.16
N LYS A 59 17.72 -7.23 18.39
CA LYS A 59 16.58 -6.43 18.86
C LYS A 59 15.24 -7.12 18.62
N LYS A 60 15.19 -8.46 18.49
CA LYS A 60 13.91 -9.18 18.46
C LYS A 60 13.12 -8.90 19.74
N ALA A 61 11.82 -8.70 19.58
CA ALA A 61 10.94 -8.39 20.70
C ALA A 61 10.97 -9.52 21.74
N ASP A 62 11.05 -9.13 23.02
CA ASP A 62 10.98 -10.05 24.17
C ASP A 62 9.76 -10.98 24.05
N HIS A 63 9.90 -12.24 24.49
CA HIS A 63 8.84 -13.25 24.43
C HIS A 63 7.54 -12.81 25.13
N GLY A 64 7.62 -11.86 26.07
CA GLY A 64 6.45 -11.24 26.69
C GLY A 64 5.73 -10.20 25.83
N PHE A 65 6.38 -9.59 24.84
CA PHE A 65 5.79 -8.55 23.98
C PHE A 65 4.72 -9.11 23.06
N GLU A 66 4.99 -10.25 22.41
CA GLU A 66 4.00 -10.94 21.57
C GLU A 66 2.78 -11.36 22.39
N GLN A 67 2.99 -11.86 23.61
CA GLN A 67 1.89 -12.23 24.51
C GLN A 67 1.04 -11.02 24.91
N ARG A 68 1.66 -9.86 25.19
CA ARG A 68 0.94 -8.60 25.49
C ARG A 68 0.19 -8.03 24.30
N MET A 69 0.73 -8.20 23.08
CA MET A 69 0.08 -7.75 21.85
C MET A 69 -1.12 -8.63 21.51
N VAL A 70 -0.96 -9.95 21.63
CA VAL A 70 -2.04 -10.94 21.43
C VAL A 70 -3.11 -10.79 22.51
N SER A 71 -2.75 -10.53 23.77
CA SER A 71 -3.74 -10.29 24.84
C SER A 71 -4.56 -9.03 24.59
N ARG A 72 -3.92 -7.91 24.19
CA ARG A 72 -4.66 -6.67 23.84
C ARG A 72 -5.61 -6.85 22.65
N PHE A 73 -5.29 -7.71 21.70
CA PHE A 73 -6.20 -8.04 20.61
C PHE A 73 -7.35 -8.97 21.05
N ARG A 74 -7.08 -9.90 21.97
CA ARG A 74 -8.09 -10.78 22.58
C ARG A 74 -9.06 -10.03 23.49
N ASP A 75 -8.57 -9.05 24.23
CA ASP A 75 -9.31 -8.31 25.26
C ASP A 75 -10.11 -7.13 24.67
N ARG A 76 -10.00 -6.87 23.37
CA ARG A 76 -10.78 -5.83 22.66
C ARG A 76 -12.18 -6.26 22.23
N VAL A 77 -12.57 -7.52 22.46
CA VAL A 77 -13.94 -7.98 22.23
C VAL A 77 -14.75 -7.74 23.51
N PRO A 78 -15.81 -6.91 23.50
CA PRO A 78 -16.52 -6.57 24.72
C PRO A 78 -17.22 -7.82 25.29
N GLU A 79 -16.96 -8.13 26.57
CA GLU A 79 -17.69 -9.16 27.32
C GLU A 79 -19.16 -8.76 27.45
N ARG A 80 -20.03 -9.39 26.66
CA ARG A 80 -21.48 -9.33 26.89
C ARG A 80 -21.83 -10.26 28.04
N ARG A 81 -22.08 -9.69 29.23
CA ARG A 81 -22.67 -10.39 30.37
C ARG A 81 -24.05 -10.94 30.01
N GLY A 82 -24.20 -12.26 30.09
CA GLY A 82 -25.48 -12.97 29.94
C GLY A 82 -25.28 -14.45 29.61
N LEU A 83 -26.34 -15.25 29.75
CA LEU A 83 -26.39 -16.72 29.58
C LEU A 83 -25.72 -17.26 28.29
N LEU A 84 -25.54 -16.41 27.27
CA LEU A 84 -24.81 -16.72 26.04
C LEU A 84 -23.28 -16.85 26.21
N GLY A 85 -22.69 -16.32 27.28
CA GLY A 85 -21.26 -16.46 27.58
C GLY A 85 -20.84 -17.87 27.99
N ILE A 86 -21.76 -18.65 28.55
CA ILE A 86 -21.53 -20.04 28.96
C ILE A 86 -21.45 -20.95 27.72
N VAL A 87 -22.25 -20.67 26.70
CA VAL A 87 -22.27 -21.41 25.43
C VAL A 87 -20.99 -21.16 24.62
N ALA A 88 -20.50 -19.91 24.62
CA ALA A 88 -19.26 -19.55 23.92
C ALA A 88 -18.01 -20.18 24.55
N ASN A 89 -17.99 -20.39 25.86
CA ASN A 89 -16.89 -21.08 26.54
C ASN A 89 -16.92 -22.61 26.36
N LEU A 90 -18.10 -23.22 26.20
CA LEU A 90 -18.23 -24.65 25.91
C LEU A 90 -17.73 -25.02 24.49
N LEU A 91 -17.85 -24.11 23.52
CA LEU A 91 -17.39 -24.28 22.13
C LEU A 91 -15.86 -24.18 21.93
N ARG A 92 -15.10 -23.82 22.98
CA ARG A 92 -13.61 -23.75 22.93
C ARG A 92 -12.91 -25.05 23.31
N VAL A 93 -13.64 -26.10 23.70
CA VAL A 93 -13.06 -27.41 24.01
C VAL A 93 -12.92 -28.21 22.70
N ARG A 94 -11.69 -28.57 22.31
CA ARG A 94 -11.38 -29.26 21.03
C ARG A 94 -12.17 -30.55 20.79
N ALA A 95 -12.61 -31.24 21.85
CA ALA A 95 -13.45 -32.42 21.75
C ALA A 95 -14.89 -32.13 21.27
N VAL A 96 -15.40 -30.91 21.47
CA VAL A 96 -16.75 -30.48 21.05
C VAL A 96 -16.74 -29.94 19.61
N GLN A 97 -15.60 -29.40 19.15
CA GLN A 97 -15.47 -28.91 17.78
C GLN A 97 -15.47 -30.04 16.74
N LEU A 98 -14.85 -31.19 17.06
CA LEU A 98 -14.85 -32.35 16.16
C LEU A 98 -16.24 -33.01 16.04
N THR A 99 -17.03 -33.01 17.11
CA THR A 99 -18.41 -33.53 17.08
C THR A 99 -19.38 -32.56 16.44
N ALA A 100 -19.19 -31.25 16.62
CA ALA A 100 -19.99 -30.21 15.97
C ALA A 100 -19.76 -30.15 14.45
N VAL A 101 -18.51 -30.31 13.99
CA VAL A 101 -18.18 -30.35 12.55
C VAL A 101 -18.68 -31.64 11.90
N ALA A 102 -18.56 -32.79 12.57
CA ALA A 102 -19.13 -34.03 12.07
C ALA A 102 -20.67 -33.97 11.98
N ALA A 103 -21.33 -33.35 12.97
CA ALA A 103 -22.77 -33.13 12.95
C ALA A 103 -23.21 -32.13 11.87
N LEU A 104 -22.42 -31.08 11.62
CA LEU A 104 -22.68 -30.09 10.57
C LEU A 104 -22.48 -30.69 9.17
N LEU A 105 -21.46 -31.53 8.98
CA LEU A 105 -21.23 -32.24 7.72
C LEU A 105 -22.31 -33.31 7.46
N LEU A 106 -22.78 -34.01 8.50
CA LEU A 106 -23.94 -34.91 8.40
C LEU A 106 -25.23 -34.15 8.11
N ALA A 107 -25.41 -32.95 8.67
CA ALA A 107 -26.55 -32.09 8.38
C ALA A 107 -26.51 -31.55 6.94
N LEU A 108 -25.35 -31.13 6.44
CA LEU A 108 -25.14 -30.68 5.06
C LEU A 108 -25.28 -31.84 4.07
N ALA A 109 -24.81 -33.04 4.39
CA ALA A 109 -25.02 -34.24 3.58
C ALA A 109 -26.50 -34.67 3.54
N GLN A 110 -27.24 -34.49 4.63
CA GLN A 110 -28.69 -34.69 4.68
C GLN A 110 -29.45 -33.61 3.90
N MET A 111 -28.98 -32.36 3.93
CA MET A 111 -29.55 -31.25 3.16
C MET A 111 -29.28 -31.40 1.66
N GLY A 112 -28.09 -31.88 1.28
CA GLY A 112 -27.77 -32.25 -0.11
C GLY A 112 -28.70 -33.35 -0.63
N ARG A 113 -28.94 -34.39 0.18
CA ARG A 113 -29.91 -35.46 -0.14
C ARG A 113 -31.37 -35.02 -0.20
N MET A 114 -31.75 -33.89 0.40
CA MET A 114 -33.09 -33.30 0.26
C MET A 114 -33.25 -32.45 -1.01
N ILE A 115 -32.15 -31.89 -1.54
CA ILE A 115 -32.17 -31.00 -2.71
C ILE A 115 -32.02 -31.80 -4.01
N THR A 116 -31.25 -32.89 -4.00
CA THR A 116 -31.13 -33.82 -5.14
C THR A 116 -31.98 -35.06 -4.84
N GLY A 117 -33.21 -35.11 -5.35
CA GLY A 117 -34.15 -36.22 -5.15
C GLY A 117 -33.73 -37.54 -5.82
N GLU A 118 -32.60 -38.12 -5.44
CA GLU A 118 -32.12 -39.40 -5.94
C GLU A 118 -32.23 -40.51 -4.90
N SER A 119 -33.14 -41.45 -5.17
CA SER A 119 -33.10 -42.80 -4.61
C SER A 119 -32.52 -43.73 -5.67
N ALA A 120 -31.26 -44.13 -5.53
CA ALA A 120 -30.69 -45.23 -6.30
C ALA A 120 -29.72 -46.04 -5.43
N THR A 121 -30.18 -47.22 -5.02
CA THR A 121 -29.34 -48.35 -4.60
C THR A 121 -28.67 -48.97 -5.84
N PRO A 122 -27.39 -49.38 -5.79
CA PRO A 122 -26.78 -50.07 -6.91
C PRO A 122 -27.09 -51.58 -6.83
N THR A 123 -27.75 -52.11 -7.84
CA THR A 123 -27.78 -53.56 -8.13
C THR A 123 -26.83 -53.88 -9.27
N ARG A 124 -26.17 -55.02 -9.11
CA ARG A 124 -25.03 -55.56 -9.85
C ARG A 124 -25.48 -56.73 -10.71
N SER A 125 -25.06 -56.76 -11.98
CA SER A 125 -24.92 -57.94 -12.90
C SER A 125 -24.98 -57.42 -14.36
N ASP A 126 -24.18 -57.80 -15.36
CA ASP A 126 -23.07 -58.73 -15.52
C ASP A 126 -22.27 -58.24 -16.72
N ILE A 127 -20.93 -58.27 -16.62
CA ILE A 127 -20.04 -58.27 -17.77
C ILE A 127 -19.39 -59.65 -17.76
N THR A 128 -19.69 -60.48 -18.77
CA THR A 128 -18.92 -61.69 -19.07
C THR A 128 -17.73 -61.33 -19.97
N ASN A 129 -16.56 -61.38 -19.35
CA ASN A 129 -15.29 -61.99 -19.79
C ASN A 129 -14.86 -61.93 -21.26
N ALA A 130 -13.67 -61.37 -21.48
CA ALA A 130 -12.44 -62.11 -21.79
C ALA A 130 -11.22 -61.15 -21.63
N THR A 131 -10.46 -61.21 -20.52
CA THR A 131 -9.18 -61.94 -20.30
C THR A 131 -8.08 -61.52 -21.29
N VAL A 132 -6.84 -61.16 -20.89
CA VAL A 132 -5.85 -61.84 -20.03
C VAL A 132 -4.88 -60.74 -19.49
N LEU A 133 -4.66 -60.54 -18.17
CA LEU A 133 -3.57 -61.11 -17.32
C LEU A 133 -2.16 -60.91 -17.94
N SER A 134 -1.08 -60.41 -17.31
CA SER A 134 -0.57 -60.31 -15.92
C SER A 134 0.66 -59.34 -16.04
N GLU A 135 1.28 -58.71 -15.04
CA GLU A 135 1.86 -59.22 -13.79
C GLU A 135 2.51 -58.02 -13.02
N LEU A 136 2.49 -58.12 -11.68
CA LEU A 136 3.48 -57.68 -10.66
C LEU A 136 3.67 -56.16 -10.39
N GLN A 137 3.31 -55.64 -9.20
CA GLN A 137 4.01 -55.72 -7.88
C GLN A 137 5.40 -55.03 -7.90
N THR A 138 5.90 -54.25 -6.94
CA THR A 138 5.51 -53.72 -5.61
C THR A 138 6.62 -52.73 -5.18
N ASP A 139 6.25 -51.74 -4.35
CA ASP A 139 6.97 -51.18 -3.19
C ASP A 139 8.43 -50.65 -3.21
N ALA A 140 8.54 -49.49 -2.54
CA ALA A 140 9.53 -49.04 -1.55
C ALA A 140 10.86 -48.34 -1.93
N GLU A 141 11.09 -47.23 -1.19
CA GLU A 141 12.33 -46.80 -0.49
C GLU A 141 13.05 -45.49 -0.93
N LYS A 142 13.40 -44.67 0.07
CA LYS A 142 14.30 -43.48 0.03
C LYS A 142 15.78 -43.92 0.23
N PRO A 143 16.76 -43.01 0.45
CA PRO A 143 17.45 -42.11 -0.48
C PRO A 143 18.98 -42.39 -0.53
N GLY A 144 19.72 -41.91 -1.53
CA GLY A 144 21.18 -42.10 -1.58
C GLY A 144 21.87 -41.37 -2.73
N ALA A 145 23.11 -40.95 -2.49
CA ALA A 145 23.84 -39.90 -3.19
C ALA A 145 24.58 -40.32 -4.48
N ARG A 146 24.97 -39.28 -5.23
CA ARG A 146 26.30 -39.05 -5.85
C ARG A 146 26.42 -39.21 -7.38
N ARG A 147 26.76 -38.07 -7.98
CA ARG A 147 27.70 -37.80 -9.10
C ARG A 147 27.28 -38.04 -10.56
N ASP A 148 27.52 -36.94 -11.28
CA ASP A 148 28.26 -36.82 -12.54
C ASP A 148 27.51 -36.71 -13.88
N PHE A 149 27.75 -35.53 -14.47
CA PHE A 149 27.90 -35.19 -15.88
C PHE A 149 26.82 -35.60 -16.88
N GLY A 150 26.19 -34.56 -17.44
CA GLY A 150 26.51 -34.23 -18.83
C GLY A 150 25.41 -34.41 -19.86
N VAL A 151 25.05 -33.27 -20.45
CA VAL A 151 24.93 -33.08 -21.91
C VAL A 151 23.60 -33.51 -22.58
N LEU A 152 22.84 -32.46 -22.89
CA LEU A 152 22.08 -32.16 -24.11
C LEU A 152 20.78 -32.90 -24.45
N ALA A 153 19.84 -32.03 -24.85
CA ALA A 153 18.86 -32.18 -25.94
C ALA A 153 17.66 -33.10 -25.64
N LYS A 154 16.42 -32.80 -26.03
CA LYS A 154 15.72 -31.70 -26.71
C LYS A 154 14.24 -32.16 -26.76
N THR A 155 13.30 -31.26 -27.07
CA THR A 155 11.94 -31.54 -27.59
C THR A 155 10.96 -32.26 -26.65
N ASP A 156 9.65 -32.11 -26.70
CA ASP A 156 8.72 -31.16 -27.31
C ASP A 156 7.36 -31.42 -26.64
N GLY A 157 6.53 -30.38 -26.52
CA GLY A 157 5.08 -30.51 -26.76
C GLY A 157 4.15 -30.99 -25.63
N ARG A 158 3.33 -30.02 -25.17
CA ARG A 158 1.84 -30.05 -25.14
C ARG A 158 1.17 -31.15 -24.27
N THR A 159 0.35 -30.87 -23.24
CA THR A 159 -0.94 -30.13 -23.21
C THR A 159 -1.62 -30.21 -21.83
N LYS A 160 -2.55 -29.26 -21.56
CA LYS A 160 -3.65 -29.20 -20.54
C LYS A 160 -3.21 -29.07 -19.06
N GLY A 161 -3.49 -27.96 -18.37
CA GLY A 161 -4.80 -27.44 -17.91
C GLY A 161 -5.00 -27.94 -16.46
N THR A 162 -5.04 -27.14 -15.39
CA THR A 162 -6.09 -26.17 -14.97
C THR A 162 -5.65 -25.43 -13.67
N ASP A 163 -6.48 -24.46 -13.26
CA ASP A 163 -6.65 -23.85 -11.91
C ASP A 163 -5.94 -22.51 -11.67
N MET A 164 -6.65 -21.37 -11.76
CA MET A 164 -7.55 -20.76 -10.75
C MET A 164 -6.81 -20.09 -9.58
N PHE A 165 -6.80 -18.74 -9.53
CA PHE A 165 -6.95 -17.85 -8.36
C PHE A 165 -7.02 -16.40 -8.90
N ALA A 166 -8.20 -15.81 -9.12
CA ALA A 166 -9.05 -15.12 -8.14
C ALA A 166 -8.40 -13.86 -7.53
N GLN A 167 -8.80 -12.72 -8.10
CA GLN A 167 -8.47 -11.35 -7.70
C GLN A 167 -9.12 -10.96 -6.36
N SER A 168 -8.37 -10.26 -5.51
CA SER A 168 -8.89 -9.55 -4.34
C SER A 168 -9.60 -8.25 -4.76
N PRO A 169 -10.70 -7.82 -4.10
CA PRO A 169 -11.35 -6.55 -4.37
C PRO A 169 -10.72 -5.38 -3.61
N LEU A 170 -10.67 -4.21 -4.25
CA LEU A 170 -10.34 -2.89 -3.67
C LEU A 170 -11.40 -2.41 -2.65
N PRO A 171 -11.03 -1.59 -1.65
CA PRO A 171 -11.96 -1.01 -0.70
C PRO A 171 -12.75 0.18 -1.30
N PRO A 172 -13.97 0.48 -0.80
CA PRO A 172 -14.80 1.55 -1.32
C PRO A 172 -14.39 2.96 -0.82
N ALA A 173 -14.61 3.96 -1.67
CA ALA A 173 -14.39 5.38 -1.41
C ALA A 173 -15.42 5.97 -0.42
N PRO A 174 -15.06 7.03 0.34
CA PRO A 174 -15.99 7.70 1.26
C PRO A 174 -16.98 8.65 0.51
N PRO A 175 -18.18 8.90 1.09
CA PRO A 175 -19.23 9.71 0.46
C PRO A 175 -18.94 11.23 0.51
N PRO A 176 -19.61 12.04 -0.35
CA PRO A 176 -19.35 13.47 -0.49
C PRO A 176 -19.90 14.27 0.69
N VAL A 177 -19.20 15.34 1.05
CA VAL A 177 -19.61 16.30 2.08
C VAL A 177 -20.28 17.49 1.38
N ASP A 178 -21.52 17.78 1.77
CA ASP A 178 -22.31 18.91 1.30
C ASP A 178 -21.69 20.25 1.72
N THR A 179 -21.50 21.13 0.74
CA THR A 179 -21.12 22.53 0.94
C THR A 179 -22.38 23.41 1.03
N ALA A 180 -22.64 24.01 2.20
CA ALA A 180 -23.43 25.24 2.30
C ALA A 180 -23.14 26.02 3.60
N SER A 181 -22.26 27.02 3.48
CA SER A 181 -22.32 28.39 4.04
C SER A 181 -22.95 28.65 5.41
N VAL A 182 -22.13 29.04 6.42
CA VAL A 182 -22.41 30.18 7.32
C VAL A 182 -21.10 30.83 7.81
N ASN A 183 -20.94 32.12 7.45
CA ASN A 183 -20.26 33.26 8.09
C ASN A 183 -19.07 33.08 9.05
N ALA A 184 -17.94 33.72 8.67
CA ALA A 184 -16.79 34.02 9.51
C ALA A 184 -16.97 35.33 10.31
N PRO A 185 -16.35 35.42 11.50
CA PRO A 185 -15.59 36.62 11.83
C PRO A 185 -14.16 36.31 12.36
N LYS A 186 -13.30 37.32 12.18
CA LYS A 186 -11.84 37.41 12.38
C LYS A 186 -11.36 37.07 13.82
N PRO A 187 -10.12 36.60 14.01
CA PRO A 187 -9.48 36.56 15.32
C PRO A 187 -8.71 37.86 15.63
N GLN A 188 -9.00 38.45 16.79
CA GLN A 188 -8.13 39.42 17.47
C GLN A 188 -7.46 38.74 18.66
N THR A 189 -6.15 38.93 18.72
CA THR A 189 -5.25 38.58 19.81
C THR A 189 -5.41 39.56 20.96
N GLU A 190 -5.70 39.10 22.18
CA GLU A 190 -5.24 39.77 23.41
C GLU A 190 -5.00 38.77 24.54
N LEU A 191 -3.85 38.98 25.20
CA LEU A 191 -3.33 38.33 26.39
C LEU A 191 -4.34 38.28 27.55
N ARG A 192 -4.35 37.18 28.32
CA ARG A 192 -4.78 37.21 29.71
C ARG A 192 -3.81 36.49 30.64
N SER A 193 -3.14 37.33 31.43
CA SER A 193 -2.51 37.07 32.72
C SER A 193 -3.46 36.40 33.70
N ILE A 194 -2.89 35.49 34.50
CA ILE A 194 -3.55 34.71 35.55
C ILE A 194 -3.60 35.52 36.85
N ALA A 195 -4.79 35.71 37.42
CA ALA A 195 -4.98 36.02 38.84
C ALA A 195 -6.37 35.61 39.34
N ARG A 196 -6.41 35.00 40.53
CA ARG A 196 -7.57 34.75 41.40
C ARG A 196 -7.04 34.65 42.85
N PRO A 197 -7.84 34.85 43.92
CA PRO A 197 -9.07 35.64 44.07
C PRO A 197 -9.05 36.59 45.31
N LYS A 198 -10.13 37.39 45.44
CA LYS A 198 -10.45 38.39 46.49
C LYS A 198 -10.63 37.82 47.92
N LYS A 199 -10.33 38.65 48.96
CA LYS A 199 -11.31 39.10 49.99
C LYS A 199 -10.80 40.20 50.95
N ALA A 200 -11.73 41.12 51.25
CA ALA A 200 -12.03 41.83 52.51
C ALA A 200 -11.20 43.04 53.01
N GLU A 201 -11.95 44.13 53.19
CA GLU A 201 -11.76 45.36 54.00
C GLU A 201 -11.27 45.11 55.44
N PHE A 202 -10.42 45.99 56.01
CA PHE A 202 -10.78 47.14 56.86
C PHE A 202 -9.57 47.74 57.62
N LYS A 203 -9.58 49.07 57.74
CA LYS A 203 -9.18 49.94 58.86
C LYS A 203 -7.75 50.50 59.01
N ASP A 204 -7.79 51.78 59.38
CA ASP A 204 -6.78 52.81 59.59
C ASP A 204 -5.67 52.45 60.61
N GLU A 205 -4.48 53.04 60.41
CA GLU A 205 -3.99 54.19 61.20
C GLU A 205 -2.45 54.22 61.34
N LYS A 206 -1.91 55.44 61.25
CA LYS A 206 -0.57 55.95 61.65
C LYS A 206 0.62 55.86 60.67
N ALA A 207 0.91 57.03 60.09
CA ALA A 207 2.25 57.55 59.84
C ALA A 207 2.96 57.87 61.20
N PRO A 208 4.29 58.09 61.28
CA PRO A 208 4.96 59.17 60.56
C PRO A 208 6.38 58.91 60.01
N THR A 209 6.67 59.71 58.98
CA THR A 209 7.90 60.44 58.63
C THR A 209 9.07 60.44 59.63
N ALA A 210 10.29 60.15 59.15
CA ALA A 210 11.47 61.04 59.28
C ALA A 210 12.68 60.46 58.54
N ALA A 211 13.33 61.33 57.76
CA ALA A 211 14.55 61.08 57.02
C ALA A 211 15.78 60.94 57.93
N ALA A 212 16.72 60.08 57.53
CA ALA A 212 18.14 60.27 57.81
C ALA A 212 18.97 59.57 56.71
N ASN A 213 19.99 60.30 56.30
CA ASN A 213 20.90 60.10 55.20
C ASN A 213 22.03 59.15 55.62
N GLU A 214 22.27 58.06 54.91
CA GLU A 214 23.57 57.38 54.91
C GLU A 214 23.98 56.97 53.50
N THR A 215 25.10 57.54 53.11
CA THR A 215 25.93 57.26 51.95
C THR A 215 26.23 55.77 51.85
N THR A 216 26.00 55.17 50.68
CA THR A 216 26.70 53.97 50.27
C THR A 216 27.14 54.16 48.83
N GLU A 217 28.43 54.46 48.68
CA GLU A 217 29.17 54.20 47.47
C GLU A 217 29.06 52.70 47.19
N GLU A 218 28.37 52.32 46.12
CA GLU A 218 28.47 50.97 45.58
C GLU A 218 28.94 51.05 44.13
N SER A 219 30.26 51.25 44.05
CA SER A 219 31.18 50.50 43.20
C SER A 219 30.58 49.91 41.92
N THR A 220 30.73 50.66 40.84
CA THR A 220 30.88 50.11 39.49
C THR A 220 32.10 49.20 39.44
N ALA A 221 31.94 47.95 39.87
CA ALA A 221 32.89 46.89 39.59
C ALA A 221 32.58 46.31 38.20
N THR A 222 33.18 46.90 37.18
CA THR A 222 33.51 46.20 35.93
C THR A 222 34.22 44.90 36.28
N VAL A 223 33.52 43.78 36.15
CA VAL A 223 34.10 42.43 36.22
C VAL A 223 34.88 42.19 34.92
N THR A 224 36.07 42.77 34.84
CA THR A 224 37.16 42.24 34.00
C THR A 224 37.82 41.10 34.78
N GLY A 225 37.15 39.94 34.81
CA GLY A 225 37.81 38.67 35.12
C GLY A 225 38.70 38.23 33.94
N PRO A 226 39.75 37.43 34.16
CA PRO A 226 40.75 37.14 33.14
C PRO A 226 40.11 36.39 31.96
N SER A 227 39.97 37.08 30.82
CA SER A 227 39.50 36.51 29.56
C SER A 227 40.45 35.47 28.96
N ALA A 228 41.62 35.26 29.58
CA ALA A 228 42.73 34.49 29.04
C ALA A 228 42.51 32.97 28.98
N ASN A 229 41.42 32.43 29.54
CA ASN A 229 41.20 30.97 29.56
C ASN A 229 39.77 30.54 29.18
N ARG A 230 38.99 31.40 28.54
CA ARG A 230 37.69 31.00 27.98
C ARG A 230 37.88 30.35 26.62
N LYS A 231 37.23 29.22 26.40
CA LYS A 231 37.17 28.51 25.12
C LYS A 231 35.85 28.88 24.45
N LEU A 232 35.90 29.83 23.50
CA LEU A 232 34.73 30.32 22.78
C LEU A 232 34.77 29.84 21.33
N VAL A 233 33.69 29.22 20.86
CA VAL A 233 33.48 28.87 19.45
C VAL A 233 32.66 29.97 18.80
N ARG A 234 33.13 30.54 17.69
CA ARG A 234 32.41 31.59 16.95
C ARG A 234 32.12 31.12 15.53
N ASN A 235 30.86 31.10 15.15
CA ASN A 235 30.43 30.75 13.80
C ASN A 235 29.60 31.90 13.21
N ALA A 236 29.71 32.13 11.92
CA ALA A 236 28.92 33.12 11.22
C ALA A 236 28.35 32.53 9.92
N THR A 237 27.11 32.90 9.61
CA THR A 237 26.52 32.65 8.30
C THR A 237 26.20 33.99 7.65
N ALA A 238 26.46 34.12 6.36
CA ALA A 238 26.17 35.34 5.61
C ALA A 238 25.64 34.98 4.22
N GLU A 239 24.55 35.62 3.83
CA GLU A 239 23.97 35.48 2.49
C GLU A 239 24.15 36.80 1.74
N LEU A 240 24.78 36.73 0.57
CA LEU A 240 25.09 37.89 -0.25
C LEU A 240 24.59 37.72 -1.66
N GLU A 241 23.92 38.75 -2.15
CA GLU A 241 23.59 38.91 -3.54
C GLU A 241 24.68 39.72 -4.25
N VAL A 242 25.36 39.12 -5.21
CA VAL A 242 26.54 39.68 -5.89
C VAL A 242 26.30 39.86 -7.39
N VAL A 243 27.07 40.74 -8.04
CA VAL A 243 26.93 40.95 -9.49
C VAL A 243 27.58 39.80 -10.29
N SER A 244 28.72 39.31 -9.81
CA SER A 244 29.47 38.20 -10.42
C SER A 244 30.01 37.32 -9.29
N PHE A 245 29.74 36.02 -9.39
CA PHE A 245 30.20 35.03 -8.41
C PHE A 245 31.73 34.95 -8.37
N ASP A 246 32.38 34.84 -9.54
CA ASP A 246 33.84 34.70 -9.63
C ASP A 246 34.59 35.90 -9.04
N ALA A 247 34.12 37.11 -9.34
CA ALA A 247 34.71 38.33 -8.80
C ALA A 247 34.50 38.44 -7.28
N ALA A 248 33.36 37.98 -6.77
CA ALA A 248 33.09 37.93 -5.33
C ALA A 248 33.99 36.91 -4.63
N LEU A 249 34.13 35.71 -5.19
CA LEU A 249 35.00 34.66 -4.66
C LEU A 249 36.46 35.10 -4.54
N GLN A 250 36.98 35.79 -5.57
CA GLN A 250 38.33 36.36 -5.53
C GLN A 250 38.49 37.38 -4.39
N LYS A 251 37.50 38.27 -4.20
CA LYS A 251 37.51 39.25 -3.09
C LYS A 251 37.42 38.59 -1.72
N VAL A 252 36.53 37.60 -1.56
CA VAL A 252 36.41 36.82 -0.31
C VAL A 252 37.73 36.13 0.04
N THR A 253 38.37 35.51 -0.95
CA THR A 253 39.67 34.85 -0.79
C THR A 253 40.76 35.85 -0.39
N GLY A 254 40.79 37.03 -1.02
CA GLY A 254 41.71 38.12 -0.66
C GLY A 254 41.50 38.60 0.78
N PHE A 255 40.27 38.87 1.19
CA PHE A 255 39.95 39.28 2.56
C PHE A 255 40.25 38.20 3.59
N ALA A 256 40.04 36.93 3.25
CA ALA A 256 40.40 35.82 4.12
C ALA A 256 41.90 35.81 4.37
N ALA A 257 42.73 35.94 3.32
CA ALA A 257 44.18 35.97 3.45
C ALA A 257 44.68 37.19 4.26
N GLU A 258 44.09 38.37 4.06
CA GLU A 258 44.43 39.58 4.83
C GLU A 258 44.15 39.42 6.34
N GLU A 259 43.05 38.76 6.69
CA GLU A 259 42.65 38.54 8.08
C GLU A 259 43.24 37.26 8.70
N LYS A 260 44.31 36.72 8.08
CA LYS A 260 45.03 35.50 8.48
C LYS A 260 44.15 34.24 8.50
N GLY A 261 43.13 34.20 7.66
CA GLY A 261 42.27 33.05 7.41
C GLY A 261 42.58 32.34 6.10
N TYR A 262 41.80 31.30 5.80
CA TYR A 262 41.86 30.56 4.55
C TYR A 262 40.47 30.07 4.13
N VAL A 263 40.28 29.85 2.83
CA VAL A 263 39.07 29.23 2.29
C VAL A 263 39.19 27.72 2.44
N ALA A 264 38.26 27.11 3.18
CA ALA A 264 38.24 25.68 3.43
C ALA A 264 37.48 24.92 2.32
N THR A 265 36.33 25.47 1.91
CA THR A 265 35.47 24.84 0.90
C THR A 265 34.92 25.92 -0.03
N THR A 266 34.83 25.59 -1.31
CA THR A 266 34.10 26.38 -2.30
C THR A 266 33.28 25.42 -3.14
N SER A 267 31.97 25.62 -3.14
CA SER A 267 31.04 24.97 -4.06
C SER A 267 30.40 26.04 -4.94
N SER A 268 30.12 25.70 -6.18
CA SER A 268 29.39 26.57 -7.10
C SER A 268 28.55 25.73 -8.03
N GLU A 269 27.30 26.13 -8.22
CA GLU A 269 26.38 25.54 -9.16
C GLU A 269 25.97 26.62 -10.17
N LYS A 270 25.95 26.23 -11.44
CA LYS A 270 25.50 27.09 -12.53
C LYS A 270 24.08 26.70 -12.91
N GLN A 271 23.16 27.65 -12.79
CA GLN A 271 21.77 27.46 -13.18
C GLN A 271 21.59 27.53 -14.70
N ALA A 272 20.43 27.07 -15.18
CA ALA A 272 20.07 27.10 -16.60
C ALA A 272 20.03 28.52 -17.20
N ASN A 273 19.78 29.55 -16.38
CA ASN A 273 19.88 30.96 -16.78
C ASN A 273 21.33 31.48 -16.86
N GLY A 274 22.31 30.62 -16.64
CA GLY A 274 23.73 30.95 -16.67
C GLY A 274 24.25 31.65 -15.43
N LYS A 275 23.40 31.91 -14.43
CA LYS A 275 23.76 32.50 -13.14
C LYS A 275 24.40 31.47 -12.21
N LEU A 276 25.31 31.93 -11.37
CA LEU A 276 25.98 31.11 -10.38
C LEU A 276 25.48 31.40 -8.96
N SER A 277 25.31 30.34 -8.18
CA SER A 277 25.29 30.42 -6.72
C SER A 277 26.28 29.42 -6.15
N GLY A 278 26.73 29.66 -4.93
CA GLY A 278 27.64 28.75 -4.28
C GLY A 278 27.82 29.06 -2.81
N GLU A 279 28.41 28.10 -2.12
CA GLU A 279 28.78 28.22 -0.72
C GLU A 279 30.31 28.32 -0.61
N VAL A 280 30.77 29.31 0.15
CA VAL A 280 32.18 29.50 0.45
C VAL A 280 32.34 29.43 1.96
N VAL A 281 33.06 28.41 2.43
CA VAL A 281 33.38 28.25 3.85
C VAL A 281 34.78 28.78 4.10
N VAL A 282 34.87 29.80 4.95
CA VAL A 282 36.12 30.47 5.30
C VAL A 282 36.42 30.27 6.77
N LYS A 283 37.67 29.91 7.08
CA LYS A 283 38.17 29.82 8.45
C LYS A 283 39.06 31.02 8.75
N VAL A 284 38.72 31.79 9.78
CA VAL A 284 39.43 33.03 10.16
C VAL A 284 39.75 32.99 11.65
N LEU A 285 40.79 33.70 12.09
CA LEU A 285 41.06 33.83 13.53
C LEU A 285 39.87 34.52 14.24
N PRO A 286 39.45 34.05 15.43
CA PRO A 286 38.30 34.61 16.16
C PRO A 286 38.37 36.12 16.40
N ASP A 287 39.58 36.66 16.62
CA ASP A 287 39.80 38.10 16.86
C ASP A 287 39.60 38.96 15.61
N ASN A 288 39.77 38.37 14.43
CA ASN A 288 39.63 39.07 13.14
C ASN A 288 38.26 38.85 12.48
N LEU A 289 37.41 37.98 13.05
CA LEU A 289 36.11 37.63 12.50
C LEU A 289 35.23 38.86 12.23
N ASP A 290 35.12 39.75 13.22
CA ASP A 290 34.24 40.92 13.13
C ASP A 290 34.70 41.89 12.02
N ARG A 291 36.02 42.00 11.81
CA ARG A 291 36.60 42.80 10.71
C ARG A 291 36.38 42.15 9.35
N PHE A 292 36.52 40.82 9.27
CA PHE A 292 36.23 40.06 8.05
C PHE A 292 34.76 40.23 7.61
N LEU A 293 33.82 40.09 8.55
CA LEU A 293 32.39 40.27 8.27
C LEU A 293 32.04 41.70 7.83
N GLN A 294 32.73 42.73 8.35
CA GLN A 294 32.56 44.11 7.87
C GLN A 294 33.02 44.30 6.42
N LYS A 295 34.18 43.73 6.04
CA LYS A 295 34.69 43.79 4.66
C LYS A 295 33.76 43.06 3.68
N LEU A 296 33.21 41.93 4.11
CA LEU A 296 32.31 41.10 3.32
C LEU A 296 31.07 41.88 2.83
N ARG A 297 30.52 42.78 3.65
CA ARG A 297 29.38 43.64 3.29
C ARG A 297 29.66 44.58 2.11
N GLY A 298 30.93 44.83 1.77
CA GLY A 298 31.32 45.65 0.62
C GLY A 298 31.38 44.91 -0.71
N ILE A 299 31.24 43.57 -0.71
CA ILE A 299 31.34 42.74 -1.92
C ILE A 299 30.02 42.72 -2.70
N GLY A 300 28.89 42.76 -1.98
CA GLY A 300 27.55 42.67 -2.54
C GLY A 300 26.49 43.13 -1.56
N GLU A 301 25.24 42.86 -1.87
CA GLU A 301 24.11 43.20 -1.02
C GLU A 301 23.89 42.08 0.01
N LEU A 302 24.08 42.40 1.29
CA LEU A 302 23.87 41.46 2.38
C LEU A 302 22.37 41.23 2.58
N LYS A 303 21.90 40.00 2.33
CA LYS A 303 20.50 39.60 2.56
C LYS A 303 20.27 39.16 3.98
N ASN A 304 21.18 38.36 4.50
CA ASN A 304 21.08 37.80 5.83
C ASN A 304 22.47 37.67 6.46
N GLN A 305 22.55 37.83 7.77
CA GLN A 305 23.76 37.59 8.54
C GLN A 305 23.38 37.11 9.94
N ALA A 306 23.93 35.96 10.34
CA ALA A 306 23.86 35.48 11.70
C ALA A 306 25.27 35.24 12.25
N LEU A 307 25.46 35.56 13.53
CA LEU A 307 26.69 35.33 14.26
C LEU A 307 26.32 34.61 15.56
N THR A 308 26.89 33.42 15.75
CA THR A 308 26.69 32.61 16.96
C THR A 308 28.01 32.50 17.71
N THR A 309 27.92 32.60 19.03
CA THR A 309 29.07 32.41 19.93
C THR A 309 28.64 31.42 21.02
N GLU A 310 29.41 30.35 21.16
CA GLU A 310 29.16 29.29 22.14
C GLU A 310 30.35 29.22 23.11
N ASP A 311 30.05 29.22 24.40
CA ASP A 311 31.06 29.04 25.44
C ASP A 311 31.19 27.55 25.77
N VAL A 312 32.27 26.94 25.28
CA VAL A 312 32.57 25.52 25.48
C VAL A 312 33.58 25.28 26.60
N THR A 313 33.91 26.33 27.37
CA THR A 313 34.94 26.29 28.44
C THR A 313 34.69 25.16 29.43
N LYS A 314 33.44 25.02 29.90
CA LYS A 314 33.07 23.98 30.86
C LYS A 314 33.23 22.57 30.29
N ALA A 315 32.71 22.34 29.08
CA ALA A 315 32.78 21.04 28.43
C ALA A 315 34.24 20.65 28.13
N TYR A 316 35.05 21.62 27.69
CA TYR A 316 36.46 21.40 27.39
C TYR A 316 37.24 20.94 28.63
N PHE A 317 37.13 21.68 29.74
CA PHE A 317 37.83 21.32 30.98
C PHE A 317 37.31 20.03 31.64
N ASP A 318 36.02 19.71 31.48
CA ASP A 318 35.47 18.43 31.93
C ASP A 318 36.08 17.26 31.13
N THR A 319 36.06 17.33 29.79
CA THR A 319 36.65 16.30 28.93
C THR A 319 38.15 16.17 29.17
N GLU A 320 38.88 17.27 29.36
CA GLU A 320 40.31 17.25 29.70
C GLU A 320 40.57 16.54 31.05
N SER A 321 39.76 16.85 32.06
CA SER A 321 39.87 16.22 33.38
C SER A 321 39.56 14.73 33.32
N ARG A 322 38.52 14.34 32.56
CA ARG A 322 38.16 12.94 32.34
C ARG A 322 39.24 12.18 31.58
N LEU A 323 39.82 12.80 30.54
CA LEU A 323 40.95 12.24 29.79
C LEU A 323 42.17 11.99 30.70
N LYS A 324 42.50 12.95 31.56
CA LYS A 324 43.59 12.81 32.54
C LYS A 324 43.33 11.63 33.48
N ASN A 325 42.12 11.50 34.01
CA ASN A 325 41.74 10.38 34.89
C ASN A 325 41.77 9.03 34.16
N ALA A 326 41.30 8.98 32.92
CA ALA A 326 41.34 7.76 32.11
C ALA A 326 42.78 7.31 31.81
N ARG A 327 43.70 8.24 31.51
CA ARG A 327 45.13 7.94 31.34
C ARG A 327 45.78 7.42 32.62
N LEU A 328 45.41 7.95 33.79
CA LEU A 328 45.86 7.40 35.08
C LEU A 328 45.33 5.98 35.31
N MET A 329 44.08 5.71 34.93
CA MET A 329 43.50 4.37 35.00
C MET A 329 44.22 3.40 34.04
N GLU A 330 44.51 3.84 32.82
CA GLU A 330 45.31 3.07 31.85
C GLU A 330 46.67 2.67 32.44
N GLN A 331 47.39 3.62 33.03
CA GLN A 331 48.69 3.36 33.67
C GLN A 331 48.58 2.33 34.79
N ARG A 332 47.55 2.44 35.65
CA ARG A 332 47.30 1.46 36.73
C ARG A 332 46.98 0.08 36.17
N LEU A 333 46.16 -0.02 35.12
CA LEU A 333 45.86 -1.30 34.47
C LEU A 333 47.13 -1.93 33.86
N ILE A 334 47.99 -1.13 33.23
CA ILE A 334 49.29 -1.57 32.72
C ILE A 334 50.21 -2.06 33.86
N GLU A 335 50.22 -1.38 35.01
CA GLU A 335 50.99 -1.82 36.19
C GLU A 335 50.47 -3.14 36.76
N ILE A 336 49.15 -3.34 36.79
CA ILE A 336 48.53 -4.61 37.21
C ILE A 336 48.94 -5.74 36.26
N LEU A 337 48.94 -5.51 34.94
CA LEU A 337 49.41 -6.48 33.95
C LEU A 337 50.90 -6.85 34.13
N LYS A 338 51.74 -5.88 34.54
CA LYS A 338 53.17 -6.12 34.79
C LYS A 338 53.44 -6.92 36.08
N THR A 339 52.56 -6.79 37.08
CA THR A 339 52.79 -7.35 38.44
C THR A 339 52.01 -8.64 38.70
N LYS A 340 50.86 -8.88 38.06
CA LYS A 340 50.10 -10.13 38.17
C LYS A 340 50.54 -11.15 37.11
N SER A 341 51.12 -12.27 37.55
CA SER A 341 51.69 -13.33 36.67
C SER A 341 51.14 -14.74 36.93
N LYS A 342 49.99 -14.90 37.63
CA LYS A 342 49.57 -16.22 38.14
C LYS A 342 48.19 -16.74 37.69
N ASP A 343 47.27 -15.89 37.23
CA ASP A 343 45.95 -16.32 36.75
C ASP A 343 45.65 -15.71 35.36
N VAL A 344 45.31 -16.58 34.40
CA VAL A 344 45.02 -16.20 33.01
C VAL A 344 43.67 -15.51 32.88
N ALA A 345 42.70 -15.83 33.74
CA ALA A 345 41.37 -15.21 33.72
C ALA A 345 41.44 -13.74 34.15
N ASP A 346 42.21 -13.45 35.22
CA ASP A 346 42.49 -12.09 35.69
C ASP A 346 43.20 -11.25 34.62
N LEU A 347 44.13 -11.86 33.86
CA LEU A 347 44.85 -11.17 32.79
C LEU A 347 43.91 -10.74 31.67
N LEU A 348 43.03 -11.65 31.23
CA LEU A 348 42.08 -11.39 30.15
C LEU A 348 41.07 -10.29 30.51
N GLU A 349 40.60 -10.25 31.76
CA GLU A 349 39.68 -9.18 32.20
C GLU A 349 40.38 -7.82 32.27
N VAL A 350 41.64 -7.77 32.73
CA VAL A 350 42.43 -6.52 32.72
C VAL A 350 42.72 -6.05 31.31
N GLU A 351 43.02 -6.95 30.37
CA GLU A 351 43.20 -6.62 28.95
C GLU A 351 41.92 -6.05 28.32
N LYS A 352 40.76 -6.65 28.62
CA LYS A 352 39.46 -6.17 28.16
C LYS A 352 39.14 -4.77 28.68
N GLU A 353 39.34 -4.54 29.99
CA GLU A 353 39.16 -3.21 30.58
C GLU A 353 40.18 -2.20 30.04
N LEU A 354 41.43 -2.61 29.79
CA LEU A 354 42.43 -1.76 29.16
C LEU A 354 42.01 -1.36 27.74
N GLY A 355 41.45 -2.30 26.96
CA GLY A 355 40.87 -2.02 25.65
C GLY A 355 39.73 -1.00 25.71
N ARG A 356 38.80 -1.16 26.65
CA ARG A 356 37.71 -0.20 26.88
C ARG A 356 38.24 1.20 27.23
N VAL A 357 39.15 1.30 28.20
CA VAL A 357 39.74 2.58 28.64
C VAL A 357 40.50 3.26 27.51
N ARG A 358 41.24 2.51 26.68
CA ARG A 358 41.91 3.07 25.49
C ARG A 358 40.92 3.64 24.49
N GLY A 359 39.83 2.94 24.20
CA GLY A 359 38.76 3.47 23.34
C GLY A 359 38.15 4.78 23.87
N GLU A 360 37.94 4.87 25.19
CA GLU A 360 37.47 6.11 25.84
C GLU A 360 38.50 7.25 25.73
N ILE A 361 39.78 6.94 25.95
CA ILE A 361 40.89 7.89 25.79
C ILE A 361 40.94 8.43 24.36
N GLU A 362 40.85 7.57 23.36
CA GLU A 362 40.86 7.96 21.94
C GLU A 362 39.67 8.85 21.59
N THR A 363 38.48 8.50 22.09
CA THR A 363 37.25 9.29 21.89
C THR A 363 37.40 10.69 22.50
N MET A 364 37.77 10.80 23.78
CA MET A 364 37.95 12.08 24.47
C MET A 364 39.08 12.92 23.86
N GLN A 365 40.15 12.29 23.36
CA GLN A 365 41.20 12.98 22.61
C GLN A 365 40.68 13.55 21.29
N GLY A 366 39.83 12.80 20.59
CA GLY A 366 39.15 13.26 19.37
C GLY A 366 38.26 14.47 19.65
N GLU A 367 37.45 14.40 20.71
CA GLU A 367 36.58 15.50 21.14
C GLU A 367 37.37 16.77 21.45
N LEU A 368 38.46 16.68 22.23
CA LEU A 368 39.30 17.85 22.54
C LEU A 368 39.93 18.45 21.29
N LYS A 369 40.47 17.62 20.38
CA LYS A 369 41.03 18.10 19.11
C LYS A 369 39.97 18.82 18.27
N PHE A 370 38.75 18.31 18.26
CA PHE A 370 37.64 18.94 17.55
C PHE A 370 37.28 20.30 18.16
N MET A 371 37.10 20.37 19.48
CA MET A 371 36.82 21.63 20.18
C MET A 371 37.95 22.64 20.02
N ASP A 372 39.22 22.22 20.10
CA ASP A 372 40.37 23.09 19.85
C ASP A 372 40.36 23.64 18.43
N SER A 373 39.99 22.82 17.43
CA SER A 373 39.88 23.29 16.04
C SER A 373 38.82 24.38 15.87
N GLN A 374 37.71 24.28 16.62
CA GLN A 374 36.60 25.25 16.60
C GLN A 374 36.89 26.51 17.41
N VAL A 375 37.71 26.42 18.45
CA VAL A 375 38.14 27.57 19.25
C VAL A 375 39.25 28.34 18.55
N ASN A 376 40.16 27.64 17.86
CA ASN A 376 41.29 28.26 17.17
C ASN A 376 40.86 29.02 15.90
N PHE A 377 39.78 28.60 15.25
CA PHE A 377 39.26 29.23 14.03
C PHE A 377 37.76 29.45 14.13
N ALA A 378 37.33 30.67 13.85
CA ALA A 378 35.94 30.96 13.56
C ALA A 378 35.58 30.48 12.15
N THR A 379 34.42 29.82 12.03
CA THR A 379 33.92 29.35 10.73
C THR A 379 32.90 30.32 10.17
N VAL A 380 33.11 30.82 8.96
CA VAL A 380 32.19 31.69 8.24
C VAL A 380 31.67 30.98 7.01
N THR A 381 30.39 30.66 7.00
CA THR A 381 29.70 30.11 5.83
C THR A 381 29.08 31.25 5.05
N ILE A 382 29.53 31.44 3.82
CA ILE A 382 29.09 32.54 2.95
C ILE A 382 28.34 31.94 1.77
N THR A 383 27.04 32.20 1.69
CA THR A 383 26.24 31.88 0.51
C THR A 383 26.29 33.06 -0.43
N LEU A 384 26.84 32.87 -1.62
CA LEU A 384 26.90 33.87 -2.68
C LEU A 384 25.89 33.48 -3.76
N ALA A 385 25.01 34.41 -4.14
CA ALA A 385 24.09 34.25 -5.26
C ALA A 385 24.20 35.43 -6.21
N GLU A 386 24.27 35.19 -7.51
CA GLU A 386 24.25 36.28 -8.48
C GLU A 386 22.89 37.00 -8.53
N LYS A 387 22.92 38.30 -8.84
CA LYS A 387 21.70 39.10 -9.03
C LYS A 387 20.80 38.50 -10.09
N ASN A 388 19.49 38.63 -9.86
CA ASN A 388 18.42 38.15 -10.74
C ASN A 388 18.41 36.63 -10.94
N MET A 389 18.77 35.88 -9.90
CA MET A 389 18.75 34.41 -9.93
C MET A 389 17.37 33.82 -10.24
N ASN A 390 16.31 34.52 -9.83
CA ASN A 390 14.94 34.07 -10.00
C ASN A 390 14.37 34.40 -11.38
N VAL A 391 15.11 35.14 -12.23
CA VAL A 391 14.61 35.49 -13.56
C VAL A 391 14.79 34.27 -14.49
N PRO A 392 13.70 33.78 -15.10
CA PRO A 392 13.77 32.65 -16.02
C PRO A 392 14.59 33.00 -17.26
N ALA A 393 15.44 32.06 -17.68
CA ALA A 393 16.18 32.17 -18.94
C ALA A 393 15.23 32.14 -20.14
N ALA A 394 14.26 31.24 -20.06
CA ALA A 394 13.24 30.98 -21.07
C ALA A 394 11.99 30.39 -20.42
N PHE A 395 10.88 30.46 -21.13
CA PHE A 395 9.67 29.71 -20.81
C PHE A 395 9.51 28.59 -21.84
N LEU A 396 9.47 27.35 -21.38
CA LEU A 396 9.05 26.22 -22.19
C LEU A 396 7.53 26.09 -22.14
N LEU A 397 6.85 26.11 -23.29
CA LEU A 397 5.47 25.63 -23.39
C LEU A 397 5.47 24.14 -23.65
N LYS A 398 4.94 23.39 -22.68
CA LYS A 398 4.59 21.99 -22.83
C LYS A 398 3.13 21.90 -23.24
N GLU A 399 2.86 21.18 -24.31
CA GLU A 399 1.50 20.96 -24.79
C GLU A 399 1.17 19.47 -24.71
N ARG A 400 0.04 19.15 -24.09
CA ARG A 400 -0.52 17.81 -24.02
C ARG A 400 -1.89 17.80 -24.67
N ALA A 401 -2.04 17.02 -25.72
CA ALA A 401 -3.28 16.82 -26.43
C ALA A 401 -3.86 15.44 -26.12
N GLN A 402 -5.13 15.38 -25.75
CA GLN A 402 -5.88 14.14 -25.58
C GLN A 402 -6.93 14.06 -26.67
N LEU A 403 -6.94 12.96 -27.42
CA LEU A 403 -7.81 12.74 -28.56
C LEU A 403 -8.48 11.37 -28.43
N ALA A 404 -9.80 11.37 -28.22
CA ALA A 404 -10.63 10.17 -28.28
C ALA A 404 -11.32 10.12 -29.64
N LEU A 405 -11.17 8.99 -30.35
CA LEU A 405 -11.71 8.77 -31.68
C LEU A 405 -12.56 7.49 -31.71
N TYR A 406 -13.69 7.60 -32.38
CA TYR A 406 -14.52 6.49 -32.77
C TYR A 406 -14.09 5.95 -34.14
N ALA A 407 -13.66 4.69 -34.17
CA ALA A 407 -13.22 4.00 -35.38
C ALA A 407 -14.07 2.75 -35.68
N THR A 408 -14.68 2.71 -36.87
CA THR A 408 -15.41 1.53 -37.34
C THR A 408 -14.48 0.32 -37.52
N GLU A 409 -13.24 0.55 -37.93
CA GLU A 409 -12.17 -0.44 -38.02
C GLU A 409 -10.98 0.01 -37.15
N VAL A 410 -11.00 -0.37 -35.86
CA VAL A 410 -9.98 0.06 -34.88
C VAL A 410 -8.58 -0.40 -35.28
N GLU A 411 -8.43 -1.64 -35.78
CA GLU A 411 -7.13 -2.18 -36.19
C GLU A 411 -6.51 -1.45 -37.37
N LYS A 412 -7.34 -1.13 -38.37
CA LYS A 412 -6.89 -0.37 -39.55
C LYS A 412 -6.47 1.04 -39.15
N THR A 413 -7.32 1.74 -38.41
CA THR A 413 -7.05 3.11 -37.94
C THR A 413 -5.81 3.16 -37.04
N TYR A 414 -5.63 2.16 -36.18
CA TYR A 414 -4.42 2.00 -35.36
C TYR A 414 -3.15 1.88 -36.22
N ASN A 415 -3.18 1.04 -37.25
CA ASN A 415 -2.05 0.88 -38.16
C ASN A 415 -1.79 2.14 -38.99
N ASP A 416 -2.84 2.84 -39.42
CA ASP A 416 -2.74 4.10 -40.18
C ASP A 416 -2.10 5.21 -39.32
N ILE A 417 -2.44 5.30 -38.03
CA ILE A 417 -1.80 6.23 -37.09
C ILE A 417 -0.35 5.80 -36.85
N LYS A 418 -0.08 4.50 -36.70
CA LYS A 418 1.29 3.99 -36.52
C LYS A 418 2.19 4.29 -37.73
N ALA A 419 1.62 4.31 -38.94
CA ALA A 419 2.32 4.68 -40.16
C ALA A 419 2.69 6.17 -40.24
N LEU A 420 2.19 7.02 -39.33
CA LEU A 420 2.60 8.42 -39.22
C LEU A 420 3.95 8.61 -38.51
N ALA A 421 4.55 7.53 -37.98
CA ALA A 421 5.86 7.58 -37.33
C ALA A 421 6.92 8.16 -38.27
N SER A 422 7.65 9.16 -37.79
CA SER A 422 8.73 9.84 -38.52
C SER A 422 9.79 10.32 -37.52
N PRO A 423 10.95 10.83 -37.96
CA PRO A 423 11.93 11.43 -37.04
C PRO A 423 11.35 12.54 -36.16
N LYS A 424 10.27 13.20 -36.61
CA LYS A 424 9.55 14.28 -35.93
C LYS A 424 8.26 13.83 -35.23
N VAL A 425 7.83 12.58 -35.45
CA VAL A 425 6.62 11.97 -34.88
C VAL A 425 7.03 10.64 -34.26
N GLN A 426 7.36 10.67 -32.97
CA GLN A 426 7.81 9.49 -32.24
C GLN A 426 6.62 8.82 -31.56
N ILE A 427 6.52 7.50 -31.67
CA ILE A 427 5.48 6.74 -30.97
C ILE A 427 6.10 6.16 -29.70
N THR A 428 5.71 6.70 -28.55
CA THR A 428 6.21 6.29 -27.23
C THR A 428 5.51 5.02 -26.75
N ASN A 429 4.20 4.93 -26.98
CA ASN A 429 3.40 3.77 -26.61
C ASN A 429 2.36 3.49 -27.71
N ALA A 430 2.12 2.22 -27.99
CA ALA A 430 1.10 1.78 -28.91
C ALA A 430 0.63 0.38 -28.51
N GLN A 431 -0.62 0.29 -28.05
CA GLN A 431 -1.21 -0.94 -27.55
C GLN A 431 -2.62 -1.11 -28.13
N ILE A 432 -2.95 -2.36 -28.45
CA ILE A 432 -4.29 -2.76 -28.85
C ILE A 432 -4.81 -3.78 -27.84
N ASP A 433 -5.98 -3.50 -27.27
CA ASP A 433 -6.65 -4.35 -26.30
C ASP A 433 -7.86 -5.01 -26.97
N ARG A 434 -7.94 -6.34 -26.86
CA ARG A 434 -9.08 -7.14 -27.29
C ARG A 434 -9.69 -7.79 -26.06
N ASP A 435 -10.97 -7.52 -25.78
CA ASP A 435 -11.64 -8.17 -24.66
C ASP A 435 -12.26 -9.52 -25.06
N ASN A 436 -12.64 -10.32 -24.06
CA ASN A 436 -13.28 -11.62 -24.27
C ASN A 436 -14.68 -11.52 -24.91
N THR A 437 -15.20 -10.30 -25.08
CA THR A 437 -16.48 -10.02 -25.74
C THR A 437 -16.32 -9.62 -27.21
N GLY A 438 -15.07 -9.62 -27.72
CA GLY A 438 -14.74 -9.29 -29.10
C GLY A 438 -14.65 -7.78 -29.37
N ARG A 439 -14.66 -6.93 -28.34
CA ARG A 439 -14.43 -5.49 -28.49
C ARG A 439 -12.95 -5.24 -28.65
N VAL A 440 -12.62 -4.35 -29.58
CA VAL A 440 -11.26 -3.92 -29.85
C VAL A 440 -11.15 -2.45 -29.47
N SER A 441 -10.14 -2.10 -28.69
CA SER A 441 -9.77 -0.72 -28.38
C SER A 441 -8.27 -0.55 -28.56
N ALA A 442 -7.81 0.66 -28.85
CA ALA A 442 -6.38 0.93 -28.95
C ALA A 442 -6.01 2.23 -28.23
N ARG A 443 -4.80 2.28 -27.69
CA ARG A 443 -4.21 3.49 -27.10
C ARG A 443 -2.85 3.72 -27.72
N LEU A 444 -2.62 4.96 -28.14
CA LEU A 444 -1.34 5.40 -28.68
C LEU A 444 -0.90 6.68 -27.98
N SER A 445 0.37 6.75 -27.62
CA SER A 445 1.02 7.97 -27.11
C SER A 445 2.08 8.37 -28.12
N LEU A 446 1.94 9.55 -28.70
CA LEU A 446 2.83 10.12 -29.69
C LEU A 446 3.50 11.36 -29.12
N LEU A 447 4.75 11.56 -29.48
CA LEU A 447 5.56 12.72 -29.16
C LEU A 447 5.90 13.43 -30.47
N LEU A 448 5.37 14.64 -30.64
CA LEU A 448 5.38 15.39 -31.90
C LEU A 448 6.33 16.58 -31.77
N ALA A 449 7.08 16.86 -32.83
CA ALA A 449 7.80 18.12 -32.96
C ALA A 449 6.80 19.31 -33.01
N PRO A 450 7.10 20.45 -32.37
CA PRO A 450 6.16 21.56 -32.25
C PRO A 450 5.76 22.17 -33.60
N GLU A 451 6.60 22.07 -34.62
CA GLU A 451 6.27 22.56 -35.98
C GLU A 451 5.33 21.64 -36.77
N GLU A 452 5.21 20.36 -36.41
CA GLU A 452 4.38 19.38 -37.11
C GLU A 452 3.16 18.92 -36.30
N SER A 453 3.05 19.35 -35.04
CA SER A 453 1.99 18.92 -34.12
C SER A 453 0.59 19.20 -34.67
N GLU A 454 0.32 20.42 -35.14
CA GLU A 454 -0.99 20.80 -35.67
C GLU A 454 -1.38 19.99 -36.91
N ALA A 455 -0.43 19.77 -37.83
CA ALA A 455 -0.64 19.01 -39.06
C ALA A 455 -0.92 17.53 -38.77
N VAL A 456 -0.17 16.92 -37.84
CA VAL A 456 -0.35 15.52 -37.45
C VAL A 456 -1.67 15.33 -36.70
N ILE A 457 -1.99 16.22 -35.74
CA ILE A 457 -3.26 16.18 -35.01
C ILE A 457 -4.44 16.31 -35.98
N ALA A 458 -4.38 17.23 -36.96
CA ALA A 458 -5.41 17.38 -37.97
C ALA A 458 -5.56 16.11 -38.84
N LYS A 459 -4.45 15.49 -39.22
CA LYS A 459 -4.47 14.24 -39.99
C LYS A 459 -5.10 13.09 -39.19
N VAL A 460 -4.74 12.93 -37.92
CA VAL A 460 -5.30 11.90 -37.03
C VAL A 460 -6.80 12.14 -36.77
N LYS A 461 -7.22 13.40 -36.57
CA LYS A 461 -8.64 13.77 -36.49
C LYS A 461 -9.44 13.45 -37.75
N GLY A 462 -8.80 13.44 -38.92
CA GLY A 462 -9.44 13.08 -40.19
C GLY A 462 -9.59 11.58 -40.43
N MET A 463 -8.89 10.74 -39.67
CA MET A 463 -8.91 9.28 -39.85
C MET A 463 -10.15 8.60 -39.24
N ALA A 464 -10.81 9.26 -38.28
CA ALA A 464 -11.90 8.71 -37.49
C ALA A 464 -12.80 9.82 -36.94
N ARG A 465 -14.00 9.47 -36.44
CA ARG A 465 -14.91 10.47 -35.87
C ARG A 465 -14.39 10.91 -34.49
N VAL A 466 -14.24 12.20 -34.27
CA VAL A 466 -13.74 12.74 -32.98
C VAL A 466 -14.83 12.66 -31.92
N GLU A 467 -14.56 11.95 -30.82
CA GLU A 467 -15.44 11.88 -29.64
C GLU A 467 -15.12 13.00 -28.66
N ASN A 468 -13.83 13.17 -28.34
CA ASN A 468 -13.34 14.22 -27.46
C ASN A 468 -11.96 14.69 -27.91
N PHE A 469 -11.72 16.00 -27.83
CA PHE A 469 -10.41 16.58 -28.05
C PHE A 469 -10.15 17.67 -27.02
N GLN A 470 -9.08 17.51 -26.25
CA GLN A 470 -8.68 18.47 -25.23
C GLN A 470 -7.19 18.77 -25.39
N VAL A 471 -6.83 20.04 -25.26
CA VAL A 471 -5.45 20.51 -25.28
C VAL A 471 -5.18 21.20 -23.96
N GLN A 472 -4.11 20.80 -23.30
CA GLN A 472 -3.60 21.41 -22.09
C GLN A 472 -2.23 22.00 -22.39
N THR A 473 -2.09 23.30 -22.18
CA THR A 473 -0.81 24.01 -22.32
C THR A 473 -0.29 24.39 -20.95
N GLU A 474 0.92 23.96 -20.64
CA GLU A 474 1.62 24.25 -19.39
C GLU A 474 2.86 25.09 -19.72
N ARG A 475 3.00 26.24 -19.05
CA ARG A 475 4.19 27.10 -19.20
C ARG A 475 5.12 26.82 -18.03
N VAL A 476 6.31 26.31 -18.31
CA VAL A 476 7.34 25.99 -17.32
C VAL A 476 8.52 26.93 -17.50
N SER A 477 9.02 27.54 -16.42
CA SER A 477 10.23 28.33 -16.47
C SER A 477 11.48 27.44 -16.57
N GLN A 478 12.42 27.81 -17.42
CA GLN A 478 13.77 27.24 -17.42
C GLN A 478 14.71 28.13 -16.63
N GLY A 479 15.11 27.65 -15.45
CA GLY A 479 16.10 28.28 -14.56
C GLY A 479 15.58 29.53 -13.88
N GLY A 480 15.07 29.41 -12.66
CA GLY A 480 14.40 30.48 -11.91
C GLY A 480 12.88 30.31 -11.88
N ASP A 481 12.22 30.91 -10.90
CA ASP A 481 10.79 30.76 -10.59
C ASP A 481 9.98 32.06 -10.78
N GLY A 482 10.63 33.15 -11.18
CA GLY A 482 10.04 34.47 -11.32
C GLY A 482 9.36 34.75 -12.67
N LEU A 483 8.71 35.89 -12.76
CA LEU A 483 8.14 36.42 -14.01
C LEU A 483 9.23 37.18 -14.77
N GLY A 484 9.77 36.59 -15.83
CA GLY A 484 10.68 37.28 -16.74
C GLY A 484 9.92 37.99 -17.86
N GLU A 485 9.85 39.33 -17.85
CA GLU A 485 9.26 40.10 -18.96
C GLU A 485 9.97 39.86 -20.32
N ASN A 486 11.25 39.50 -20.28
CA ASN A 486 12.11 39.32 -21.46
C ASN A 486 12.50 37.85 -21.74
N ALA A 487 11.90 36.88 -21.05
CA ALA A 487 12.25 35.47 -21.22
C ALA A 487 11.75 34.95 -22.58
N LYS A 488 12.65 34.37 -23.37
CA LYS A 488 12.29 33.78 -24.66
C LYS A 488 11.33 32.62 -24.44
N THR A 489 10.31 32.54 -25.27
CA THR A 489 9.29 31.49 -25.18
C THR A 489 9.60 30.42 -26.22
N GLU A 490 9.97 29.24 -25.79
CA GLU A 490 10.28 28.09 -26.63
C GLU A 490 9.18 27.03 -26.49
N ARG A 491 8.84 26.34 -27.58
CA ARG A 491 7.84 25.27 -27.56
C ARG A 491 8.55 23.94 -27.42
N ASP A 492 8.15 23.17 -26.41
CA ASP A 492 8.61 21.80 -26.26
C ASP A 492 7.84 20.86 -27.22
N LYS A 493 8.28 19.61 -27.29
CA LYS A 493 7.58 18.53 -27.99
C LYS A 493 6.17 18.35 -27.42
N VAL A 494 5.20 18.13 -28.31
CA VAL A 494 3.78 17.96 -27.98
C VAL A 494 3.47 16.50 -27.72
N GLU A 495 2.91 16.19 -26.56
CA GLU A 495 2.46 14.84 -26.22
C GLU A 495 1.01 14.65 -26.68
N LEU A 496 0.78 13.78 -27.66
CA LEU A 496 -0.55 13.44 -28.17
C LEU A 496 -0.94 12.03 -27.71
N ASN A 497 -1.94 11.95 -26.85
CA ASN A 497 -2.54 10.70 -26.39
C ASN A 497 -3.83 10.42 -27.17
N VAL A 498 -3.81 9.37 -27.99
CA VAL A 498 -4.92 8.95 -28.82
C VAL A 498 -5.56 7.68 -28.26
N THR A 499 -6.88 7.70 -28.07
CA THR A 499 -7.67 6.52 -27.71
C THR A 499 -8.64 6.20 -28.84
N LEU A 500 -8.65 4.96 -29.31
CA LEU A 500 -9.55 4.45 -30.32
C LEU A 500 -10.56 3.50 -29.68
N SER A 501 -11.84 3.72 -29.94
CA SER A 501 -12.94 2.84 -29.50
C SER A 501 -13.85 2.48 -30.69
N HIS A 502 -14.34 1.24 -30.70
CA HIS A 502 -15.36 0.78 -31.66
C HIS A 502 -16.79 0.90 -31.10
N ASP A 503 -16.92 0.82 -29.78
CA ASP A 503 -18.20 0.82 -29.11
C ASP A 503 -18.43 2.23 -28.57
N GLU A 504 -19.37 2.94 -29.20
CA GLU A 504 -19.98 4.10 -28.60
C GLU A 504 -20.47 3.70 -27.20
N GLN A 505 -19.87 4.25 -26.15
CA GLN A 505 -20.60 4.44 -24.89
C GLN A 505 -21.66 5.53 -25.11
N GLU A 506 -22.49 5.36 -26.14
CA GLU A 506 -23.68 6.15 -26.31
C GLU A 506 -24.65 5.74 -25.20
N ILE A 507 -24.76 6.64 -24.24
CA ILE A 507 -25.85 6.69 -23.29
C ILE A 507 -27.14 6.70 -24.12
N ALA A 508 -28.02 5.74 -23.87
CA ALA A 508 -29.28 5.66 -24.60
C ALA A 508 -30.10 6.93 -24.40
N LEU A 509 -30.58 7.52 -25.50
CA LEU A 509 -31.47 8.69 -25.45
C LEU A 509 -32.79 8.34 -24.74
N GLN A 510 -33.21 7.08 -24.86
CA GLN A 510 -34.44 6.57 -24.29
C GLN A 510 -34.24 5.17 -23.70
N GLN A 511 -34.73 4.97 -22.49
CA GLN A 511 -34.81 3.68 -21.82
C GLN A 511 -36.28 3.27 -21.64
N THR A 512 -36.67 2.13 -22.18
CA THR A 512 -38.01 1.58 -22.03
C THR A 512 -37.95 0.26 -21.27
N SER A 513 -38.81 0.07 -20.27
CA SER A 513 -39.04 -1.26 -19.70
C SER A 513 -40.51 -1.64 -19.82
N LEU A 514 -40.78 -2.88 -20.22
CA LEU A 514 -42.13 -3.38 -20.45
C LEU A 514 -42.21 -4.87 -20.15
N ARG A 515 -43.42 -5.36 -19.84
CA ARG A 515 -43.70 -6.78 -19.64
C ARG A 515 -44.65 -7.28 -20.71
N ILE A 516 -44.45 -8.50 -21.19
CA ILE A 516 -45.33 -9.14 -22.19
C ILE A 516 -45.88 -10.43 -21.58
N GLN A 517 -47.19 -10.50 -21.43
CA GLN A 517 -47.88 -11.69 -20.98
C GLN A 517 -48.24 -12.57 -22.19
N THR A 518 -47.80 -13.83 -22.18
CA THR A 518 -48.05 -14.80 -23.26
C THR A 518 -48.16 -16.23 -22.73
N PRO A 519 -49.03 -17.10 -23.29
CA PRO A 519 -49.09 -18.51 -22.92
C PRO A 519 -47.81 -19.30 -23.28
N GLU A 520 -47.09 -18.90 -24.33
CA GLU A 520 -45.88 -19.58 -24.82
C GLU A 520 -44.67 -18.65 -24.75
N VAL A 521 -43.87 -18.74 -23.68
CA VAL A 521 -42.77 -17.79 -23.44
C VAL A 521 -41.58 -18.07 -24.35
N ASN A 522 -41.20 -19.33 -24.55
CA ASN A 522 -40.03 -19.70 -25.35
C ASN A 522 -40.19 -19.28 -26.83
N ASP A 523 -41.31 -19.63 -27.45
CA ASP A 523 -41.51 -19.38 -28.89
C ASP A 523 -41.78 -17.90 -29.18
N LYS A 524 -42.48 -17.19 -28.30
CA LYS A 524 -42.60 -15.73 -28.42
C LYS A 524 -41.28 -14.99 -28.16
N THR A 525 -40.39 -15.52 -27.34
CA THR A 525 -39.04 -14.95 -27.16
C THR A 525 -38.17 -15.15 -28.41
N LYS A 526 -38.32 -16.27 -29.14
CA LYS A 526 -37.67 -16.46 -30.45
C LYS A 526 -38.25 -15.51 -31.51
N GLN A 527 -39.57 -15.32 -31.53
CA GLN A 527 -40.22 -14.35 -32.42
C GLN A 527 -39.79 -12.91 -32.10
N LEU A 528 -39.65 -12.57 -30.81
CA LEU A 528 -39.12 -11.28 -30.36
C LEU A 528 -37.72 -11.02 -30.90
N ARG A 529 -36.86 -12.04 -30.94
CA ARG A 529 -35.52 -11.93 -31.54
C ARG A 529 -35.58 -11.62 -33.03
N ALA A 530 -36.41 -12.35 -33.78
CA ALA A 530 -36.57 -12.10 -35.22
C ALA A 530 -37.13 -10.70 -35.51
N ILE A 531 -38.07 -10.23 -34.70
CA ILE A 531 -38.65 -8.88 -34.81
C ILE A 531 -37.60 -7.81 -34.49
N ALA A 532 -36.77 -8.02 -33.46
CA ALA A 532 -35.69 -7.09 -33.12
C ALA A 532 -34.68 -6.98 -34.27
N GLU A 533 -34.27 -8.11 -34.85
CA GLU A 533 -33.36 -8.16 -36.00
C GLU A 533 -33.95 -7.46 -37.23
N GLN A 534 -35.25 -7.67 -37.52
CA GLN A 534 -35.95 -7.02 -38.63
C GLN A 534 -36.00 -5.49 -38.50
N GLN A 535 -35.99 -4.97 -37.28
CA GLN A 535 -36.02 -3.53 -36.99
C GLN A 535 -34.60 -2.94 -36.78
N ASN A 536 -33.55 -3.63 -37.23
CA ASN A 536 -32.14 -3.27 -36.99
C ASN A 536 -31.77 -3.13 -35.50
N GLY A 537 -32.46 -3.88 -34.64
CA GLY A 537 -32.17 -3.98 -33.21
C GLY A 537 -31.14 -5.06 -32.90
N ARG A 538 -30.30 -4.83 -31.89
CA ARG A 538 -29.32 -5.80 -31.37
C ARG A 538 -29.73 -6.26 -29.98
N ILE A 539 -29.75 -7.57 -29.75
CA ILE A 539 -30.00 -8.13 -28.41
C ILE A 539 -28.71 -8.03 -27.59
N ARG A 540 -28.79 -7.41 -26.41
CA ARG A 540 -27.69 -7.30 -25.45
C ARG A 540 -27.61 -8.51 -24.54
N SER A 541 -28.75 -8.95 -24.02
CA SER A 541 -28.83 -10.17 -23.21
C SER A 541 -30.22 -10.79 -23.32
N SER A 542 -30.28 -12.12 -23.18
CA SER A 542 -31.52 -12.89 -23.16
C SER A 542 -31.36 -14.01 -22.15
N SER A 543 -32.19 -14.05 -21.12
CA SER A 543 -32.23 -15.13 -20.13
C SER A 543 -33.61 -15.77 -20.12
N PHE A 544 -33.66 -17.09 -20.03
CA PHE A 544 -34.90 -17.85 -19.86
C PHE A 544 -34.84 -18.64 -18.56
N SER A 545 -35.94 -18.68 -17.81
CA SER A 545 -36.07 -19.43 -16.57
C SER A 545 -37.50 -19.97 -16.43
N ARG A 546 -37.62 -21.10 -15.72
CA ARG A 546 -38.88 -21.75 -15.42
C ARG A 546 -38.94 -22.05 -13.92
N ASP A 547 -39.98 -21.56 -13.25
CA ASP A 547 -40.20 -21.81 -11.83
C ASP A 547 -40.69 -23.26 -11.59
N PRO A 548 -40.49 -23.82 -10.37
CA PRO A 548 -41.00 -25.15 -10.00
C PRO A 548 -42.52 -25.29 -10.11
N ASN A 549 -43.24 -24.16 -10.07
CA ASN A 549 -44.70 -24.10 -10.24
C ASN A 549 -45.14 -24.05 -11.73
N GLY A 550 -44.22 -24.32 -12.66
CA GLY A 550 -44.50 -24.36 -14.11
C GLY A 550 -44.63 -22.99 -14.78
N ARG A 551 -44.29 -21.89 -14.10
CA ARG A 551 -44.31 -20.53 -14.67
C ARG A 551 -43.02 -20.27 -15.44
N GLU A 552 -43.15 -19.78 -16.66
CA GLU A 552 -42.01 -19.43 -17.50
C GLU A 552 -41.82 -17.91 -17.52
N TYR A 553 -40.57 -17.46 -17.47
CA TYR A 553 -40.22 -16.06 -17.72
C TYR A 553 -38.92 -15.93 -18.51
N ALA A 554 -38.88 -14.93 -19.37
CA ALA A 554 -37.70 -14.54 -20.12
C ALA A 554 -37.43 -13.04 -19.96
N ASN A 555 -36.19 -12.67 -19.67
CA ASN A 555 -35.74 -11.28 -19.68
C ASN A 555 -34.90 -11.06 -20.93
N VAL A 556 -35.29 -10.10 -21.75
CA VAL A 556 -34.60 -9.74 -22.98
C VAL A 556 -34.26 -8.26 -22.92
N SER A 557 -32.97 -7.94 -23.02
CA SER A 557 -32.51 -6.57 -23.22
C SER A 557 -32.06 -6.39 -24.67
N LEU A 558 -32.55 -5.33 -25.32
CA LEU A 558 -32.26 -5.05 -26.72
C LEU A 558 -32.04 -3.54 -26.94
N ARG A 559 -31.23 -3.19 -27.94
CA ARG A 559 -30.92 -1.81 -28.34
C ARG A 559 -31.34 -1.59 -29.78
N VAL A 560 -32.08 -0.51 -30.05
CA VAL A 560 -32.66 -0.21 -31.38
C VAL A 560 -32.45 1.26 -31.71
N PRO A 561 -32.19 1.63 -32.98
CA PRO A 561 -32.17 3.04 -33.39
C PRO A 561 -33.53 3.72 -33.18
N MET A 562 -33.53 4.98 -32.72
CA MET A 562 -34.76 5.74 -32.46
C MET A 562 -35.74 5.79 -33.65
N LYS A 563 -35.23 5.85 -34.89
CA LYS A 563 -36.04 5.80 -36.12
C LYS A 563 -36.92 4.54 -36.22
N ASN A 564 -36.46 3.41 -35.69
CA ASN A 564 -37.14 2.12 -35.76
C ASN A 564 -37.87 1.76 -34.45
N TYR A 565 -37.73 2.58 -33.41
CA TYR A 565 -38.35 2.36 -32.10
C TYR A 565 -39.88 2.20 -32.18
N ASN A 566 -40.56 3.10 -32.90
CA ASN A 566 -42.02 3.07 -33.02
C ASN A 566 -42.52 1.82 -33.76
N ALA A 567 -41.82 1.42 -34.82
CA ALA A 567 -42.15 0.19 -35.56
C ALA A 567 -41.95 -1.05 -34.69
N LEU A 568 -40.88 -1.09 -33.90
CA LEU A 568 -40.64 -2.16 -32.94
C LEU A 568 -41.75 -2.21 -31.88
N MET A 569 -42.11 -1.09 -31.24
CA MET A 569 -43.18 -1.06 -30.24
C MET A 569 -44.54 -1.53 -30.80
N GLN A 570 -44.86 -1.23 -32.06
CA GLN A 570 -46.08 -1.72 -32.71
C GLN A 570 -46.03 -3.25 -32.92
N SER A 571 -44.89 -3.79 -33.33
CA SER A 571 -44.72 -5.24 -33.52
C SER A 571 -44.72 -6.04 -32.21
N LEU A 572 -44.32 -5.43 -31.09
CA LEU A 572 -44.37 -6.05 -29.75
C LEU A 572 -45.80 -6.32 -29.28
N ASN A 573 -46.78 -5.51 -29.70
CA ASN A 573 -48.18 -5.71 -29.36
C ASN A 573 -48.76 -7.01 -29.98
N ALA A 574 -48.12 -7.55 -31.02
CA ALA A 574 -48.53 -8.82 -31.64
C ALA A 574 -48.02 -10.06 -30.89
N LEU A 575 -47.06 -9.91 -29.97
CA LEU A 575 -46.45 -11.03 -29.24
C LEU A 575 -47.23 -11.46 -28.00
N GLY A 576 -48.05 -10.57 -27.44
CA GLY A 576 -48.85 -10.82 -26.24
C GLY A 576 -49.41 -9.53 -25.65
N LYS A 577 -50.02 -9.65 -24.46
CA LYS A 577 -50.57 -8.48 -23.76
C LYS A 577 -49.43 -7.71 -23.09
N VAL A 578 -49.18 -6.49 -23.56
CA VAL A 578 -48.13 -5.61 -23.03
C VAL A 578 -48.63 -4.93 -21.75
N GLU A 579 -47.87 -5.06 -20.66
CA GLU A 579 -48.18 -4.51 -19.34
C GLU A 579 -46.97 -3.75 -18.78
N ASN A 580 -47.22 -2.76 -17.91
CA ASN A 580 -46.19 -2.00 -17.18
C ASN A 580 -45.12 -1.35 -18.09
N VAL A 581 -45.54 -0.69 -19.18
CA VAL A 581 -44.63 0.10 -20.02
C VAL A 581 -44.19 1.34 -19.25
N SER A 582 -42.89 1.49 -19.02
CA SER A 582 -42.28 2.71 -18.50
C SER A 582 -41.22 3.20 -19.49
N VAL A 583 -41.25 4.50 -19.77
CA VAL A 583 -40.33 5.15 -20.70
C VAL A 583 -39.64 6.28 -19.94
N ARG A 584 -38.32 6.31 -19.97
CA ARG A 584 -37.49 7.43 -19.52
C ARG A 584 -36.72 7.96 -20.73
N ARG A 585 -36.79 9.27 -20.95
CA ARG A 585 -36.13 9.97 -22.04
C ARG A 585 -35.25 11.06 -21.45
N ASP A 586 -33.99 11.11 -21.87
CA ASP A 586 -33.03 12.13 -21.46
C ASP A 586 -32.96 13.22 -22.54
N ASP A 587 -33.72 14.29 -22.39
CA ASP A 587 -33.68 15.43 -23.32
C ASP A 587 -32.47 16.31 -22.99
N ARG A 588 -31.41 16.22 -23.80
CA ARG A 588 -30.21 17.08 -23.66
C ARG A 588 -30.37 18.33 -24.51
N PRO A 589 -30.49 19.54 -23.92
CA PRO A 589 -30.91 20.73 -24.66
C PRO A 589 -29.88 21.32 -25.64
N ASN A 590 -28.67 20.75 -25.80
CA ASN A 590 -27.57 21.37 -26.58
C ASN A 590 -26.72 20.41 -27.43
N SER A 591 -27.16 19.18 -27.71
CA SER A 591 -26.38 18.27 -28.56
C SER A 591 -26.90 18.29 -29.99
N GLN A 592 -26.08 18.72 -30.96
CA GLN A 592 -26.28 18.53 -32.42
C GLN A 592 -26.20 17.04 -32.81
N THR A 593 -26.79 16.15 -32.02
CA THR A 593 -26.79 14.72 -32.27
C THR A 593 -27.98 14.41 -33.18
N ASP A 594 -27.74 13.62 -34.21
CA ASP A 594 -28.78 13.07 -35.09
C ASP A 594 -29.75 12.19 -34.26
N GLU A 595 -30.82 12.80 -33.74
CA GLU A 595 -31.80 12.13 -32.86
C GLU A 595 -32.43 10.89 -33.50
N ALA A 596 -32.46 10.81 -34.83
CA ALA A 596 -33.05 9.68 -35.55
C ALA A 596 -32.22 8.39 -35.42
N ASN A 597 -30.90 8.52 -35.31
CA ASN A 597 -29.98 7.39 -35.20
C ASN A 597 -29.56 7.09 -33.76
N ALA A 598 -29.93 7.94 -32.79
CA ALA A 598 -29.63 7.74 -31.38
C ALA A 598 -30.16 6.37 -30.86
N PRO A 599 -29.47 5.72 -29.91
CA PRO A 599 -29.87 4.40 -29.42
C PRO A 599 -30.97 4.50 -28.36
N ALA A 600 -31.97 3.63 -28.48
CA ALA A 600 -32.97 3.35 -27.47
C ALA A 600 -32.73 1.97 -26.86
N ASP A 601 -32.64 1.89 -25.53
CA ASP A 601 -32.50 0.63 -24.79
C ASP A 601 -33.88 0.16 -24.31
N LEU A 602 -34.21 -1.10 -24.58
CA LEU A 602 -35.46 -1.74 -24.17
C LEU A 602 -35.19 -2.96 -23.30
N THR A 603 -35.86 -3.05 -22.16
CA THR A 603 -35.86 -4.23 -21.28
C THR A 603 -37.25 -4.85 -21.25
N ILE A 604 -37.36 -6.06 -21.77
CA ILE A 604 -38.62 -6.77 -21.97
C ILE A 604 -38.64 -8.00 -21.08
N GLN A 605 -39.65 -8.11 -20.22
CA GLN A 605 -39.92 -9.31 -19.42
C GLN A 605 -41.12 -10.06 -19.98
N VAL A 606 -40.89 -11.20 -20.62
CA VAL A 606 -41.94 -12.08 -21.15
C VAL A 606 -42.31 -13.12 -20.09
N TYR A 607 -43.59 -13.33 -19.77
CA TYR A 607 -44.00 -14.29 -18.74
C TYR A 607 -45.34 -14.99 -19.04
N SER A 608 -45.53 -16.20 -18.51
CA SER A 608 -46.76 -16.97 -18.65
C SER A 608 -47.79 -16.71 -17.53
N GLN A 609 -49.08 -16.82 -17.87
CA GLN A 609 -50.14 -16.91 -16.88
C GLN A 609 -50.02 -18.26 -16.18
N GLY A 610 -49.74 -18.26 -14.87
CA GLY A 610 -49.72 -19.50 -14.11
C GLY A 610 -51.08 -20.21 -14.18
N ASN A 611 -51.09 -21.52 -14.44
CA ASN A 611 -52.30 -22.32 -14.52
C ASN A 611 -53.11 -22.23 -13.20
N ILE A 612 -54.41 -21.92 -13.25
CA ILE A 612 -55.29 -21.87 -12.05
C ILE A 612 -55.78 -23.27 -11.66
N VAL A 613 -55.52 -24.30 -12.47
CA VAL A 613 -55.81 -25.70 -12.12
C VAL A 613 -54.51 -26.48 -12.12
N SER A 614 -54.05 -26.86 -10.94
CA SER A 614 -53.03 -27.88 -10.76
C SER A 614 -53.58 -29.19 -11.32
N GLU A 615 -52.98 -29.77 -12.36
CA GLU A 615 -53.27 -31.15 -12.78
C GLU A 615 -52.85 -32.20 -11.71
N GLU A 616 -52.42 -31.76 -10.53
CA GLU A 616 -51.95 -32.62 -9.44
C GLU A 616 -53.01 -33.05 -8.41
N THR A 617 -54.31 -32.86 -8.66
CA THR A 617 -55.36 -33.39 -7.76
C THR A 617 -55.80 -34.80 -8.15
N GLY A 618 -54.86 -35.73 -8.26
CA GLY A 618 -55.13 -37.16 -8.36
C GLY A 618 -55.13 -37.82 -6.98
N ILE A 619 -56.13 -38.67 -6.70
CA ILE A 619 -56.25 -39.47 -5.46
C ILE A 619 -54.98 -40.31 -5.22
N TRP A 620 -54.28 -40.67 -6.29
CA TRP A 620 -53.01 -41.39 -6.25
C TRP A 620 -51.84 -40.55 -5.73
N VAL A 621 -51.87 -39.23 -5.90
CA VAL A 621 -50.85 -38.31 -5.37
C VAL A 621 -51.09 -38.06 -3.88
N THR A 622 -52.34 -37.92 -3.43
CA THR A 622 -52.65 -37.82 -2.00
C THR A 622 -52.33 -39.12 -1.25
N LEU A 623 -52.56 -40.29 -1.84
CA LEU A 623 -52.15 -41.57 -1.26
C LEU A 623 -50.61 -41.72 -1.17
N ARG A 624 -49.88 -41.31 -2.21
CA ARG A 624 -48.40 -41.32 -2.16
C ARG A 624 -47.86 -40.30 -1.16
N ARG A 625 -48.53 -39.15 -1.01
CA ARG A 625 -48.14 -38.09 -0.06
C ARG A 625 -48.45 -38.48 1.39
N THR A 626 -49.56 -39.16 1.67
CA THR A 626 -49.86 -39.68 3.02
C THR A 626 -49.00 -40.88 3.39
N ILE A 627 -48.72 -41.79 2.46
CA ILE A 627 -47.75 -42.88 2.69
C ILE A 627 -46.33 -42.32 2.86
N GLY A 628 -45.95 -41.33 2.05
CA GLY A 628 -44.66 -40.64 2.17
C GLY A 628 -44.51 -39.87 3.48
N GLN A 629 -45.56 -39.17 3.93
CA GLN A 629 -45.57 -38.48 5.22
C GLN A 629 -45.62 -39.45 6.41
N GLY A 630 -46.33 -40.58 6.30
CA GLY A 630 -46.34 -41.65 7.30
C GLY A 630 -44.96 -42.31 7.44
N ALA A 631 -44.30 -42.61 6.32
CA ALA A 631 -42.95 -43.16 6.31
C ALA A 631 -41.91 -42.16 6.85
N ALA A 632 -42.05 -40.87 6.52
CA ALA A 632 -41.19 -39.81 7.06
C ALA A 632 -41.39 -39.61 8.57
N ALA A 633 -42.63 -39.68 9.07
CA ALA A 633 -42.93 -39.60 10.50
C ALA A 633 -42.38 -40.82 11.27
N LEU A 634 -42.48 -42.02 10.70
CA LEU A 634 -41.90 -43.23 11.27
C LEU A 634 -40.36 -43.15 11.30
N MET A 635 -39.72 -42.72 10.21
CA MET A 635 -38.27 -42.51 10.21
C MET A 635 -37.84 -41.41 11.17
N TRP A 636 -38.62 -40.35 11.34
CA TRP A 636 -38.37 -39.32 12.35
C TRP A 636 -38.47 -39.87 13.77
N SER A 637 -39.48 -40.70 14.06
CA SER A 637 -39.63 -41.36 15.36
C SER A 637 -38.49 -42.35 15.65
N ALA A 638 -38.08 -43.14 14.66
CA ALA A 638 -36.96 -44.07 14.78
C ALA A 638 -35.63 -43.32 15.00
N ARG A 639 -35.46 -42.17 14.33
CA ARG A 639 -34.29 -41.30 14.50
C ARG A 639 -34.25 -40.67 15.88
N MET A 640 -35.39 -40.20 16.41
CA MET A 640 -35.47 -39.65 17.77
C MET A 640 -35.21 -40.72 18.84
N ILE A 641 -35.68 -41.96 18.63
CA ILE A 641 -35.35 -43.09 19.51
C ILE A 641 -33.85 -43.41 19.46
N GLY A 642 -33.23 -43.43 18.28
CA GLY A 642 -31.79 -43.64 18.14
C GLY A 642 -30.95 -42.58 18.87
N VAL A 643 -31.37 -41.30 18.81
CA VAL A 643 -30.73 -40.21 19.56
C VAL A 643 -30.90 -40.38 21.06
N ALA A 644 -32.08 -40.80 21.53
CA ALA A 644 -32.33 -41.06 22.95
C ALA A 644 -31.45 -42.19 23.49
N ILE A 645 -31.28 -43.28 22.73
CA ILE A 645 -30.39 -44.39 23.09
C ILE A 645 -28.93 -43.94 23.13
N ALA A 646 -28.48 -43.16 22.13
CA ALA A 646 -27.12 -42.64 22.09
C ALA A 646 -26.81 -41.69 23.26
N PHE A 647 -27.81 -40.96 23.77
CA PHE A 647 -27.66 -40.08 24.92
C PHE A 647 -27.64 -40.81 26.27
N LEU A 648 -28.39 -41.92 26.39
CA LEU A 648 -28.49 -42.70 27.63
C LEU A 648 -27.36 -43.73 27.78
N ALA A 649 -26.86 -44.30 26.69
CA ALA A 649 -25.82 -45.34 26.73
C ALA A 649 -24.53 -44.96 27.50
N PRO A 650 -23.99 -43.72 27.39
CA PRO A 650 -22.80 -43.31 28.16
C PRO A 650 -23.06 -43.26 29.66
N TRP A 651 -24.26 -42.84 30.08
CA TRP A 651 -24.65 -42.78 31.48
C TRP A 651 -24.83 -44.17 32.09
N VAL A 652 -25.43 -45.10 31.35
CA VAL A 652 -25.57 -46.50 31.78
C VAL A 652 -24.21 -47.17 31.98
N LEU A 653 -23.26 -46.94 31.04
CA LEU A 653 -21.89 -47.44 31.16
C LEU A 653 -21.14 -46.80 32.34
N ALA A 654 -21.32 -45.50 32.58
CA ALA A 654 -20.72 -44.82 33.71
C ALA A 654 -21.26 -45.36 35.06
N ILE A 655 -22.56 -45.58 35.19
CA ILE A 655 -23.19 -46.14 36.39
C ILE A 655 -22.72 -47.59 36.63
N ALA A 656 -22.65 -48.40 35.56
CA ALA A 656 -22.12 -49.77 35.66
C ALA A 656 -20.64 -49.79 36.09
N GLY A 657 -19.83 -48.86 35.57
CA GLY A 657 -18.43 -48.67 35.97
C GLY A 657 -18.28 -48.29 37.44
N VAL A 658 -19.07 -47.33 37.92
CA VAL A 658 -19.08 -46.92 39.35
C VAL A 658 -19.51 -48.07 40.25
N GLY A 659 -20.53 -48.84 39.86
CA GLY A 659 -20.98 -50.03 40.60
C GLY A 659 -19.91 -51.12 40.68
N TRP A 660 -19.14 -51.33 39.61
CA TRP A 660 -18.04 -52.29 39.57
C TRP A 660 -16.87 -51.86 40.47
N VAL A 661 -16.49 -50.58 40.43
CA VAL A 661 -15.44 -50.01 41.30
C VAL A 661 -15.86 -50.06 42.77
N ALA A 662 -17.10 -49.70 43.09
CA ALA A 662 -17.63 -49.80 44.46
C ALA A 662 -17.60 -51.23 45.00
N ARG A 663 -17.96 -52.23 44.18
CA ARG A 663 -17.86 -53.67 44.54
C ARG A 663 -16.43 -54.16 44.67
N ARG A 664 -15.47 -53.53 43.98
CA ARG A 664 -14.04 -53.88 44.08
C ARG A 664 -13.41 -53.27 45.32
N VAL A 665 -13.76 -52.04 45.66
CA VAL A 665 -13.32 -51.34 46.88
C VAL A 665 -13.93 -51.97 48.14
N SER A 666 -15.19 -52.39 48.12
CA SER A 666 -15.80 -53.07 49.26
C SER A 666 -15.18 -54.46 49.52
N ARG A 667 -14.83 -55.20 48.46
CA ARG A 667 -14.09 -56.47 48.58
C ARG A 667 -12.66 -56.27 49.09
N ALA A 668 -11.96 -55.23 48.63
CA ALA A 668 -10.63 -54.89 49.12
C ALA A 668 -10.63 -54.42 50.60
N ARG A 669 -11.63 -53.64 51.02
CA ARG A 669 -11.79 -53.22 52.43
C ARG A 669 -12.17 -54.39 53.35
N ARG A 670 -12.94 -55.37 52.88
CA ARG A 670 -13.23 -56.60 53.65
C ARG A 670 -11.99 -57.48 53.80
N ALA A 671 -11.16 -57.60 52.76
CA ALA A 671 -9.89 -58.33 52.83
C ALA A 671 -8.82 -57.62 53.70
N ALA A 672 -8.80 -56.28 53.72
CA ALA A 672 -7.91 -55.51 54.59
C ALA A 672 -8.35 -55.55 56.07
N LYS A 673 -9.66 -55.61 56.34
CA LYS A 673 -10.18 -55.76 57.72
C LYS A 673 -9.91 -57.15 58.30
N GLN A 674 -9.98 -58.21 57.48
CA GLN A 674 -9.61 -59.56 57.89
C GLN A 674 -8.11 -59.73 58.15
N ARG A 675 -7.24 -59.04 57.38
CA ARG A 675 -5.79 -59.03 57.65
C ARG A 675 -5.38 -58.21 58.88
N ALA A 676 -6.12 -57.15 59.21
CA ALA A 676 -5.89 -56.37 60.43
C ALA A 676 -6.43 -57.05 61.72
N GLU A 677 -7.35 -58.01 61.58
CA GLU A 677 -7.85 -58.85 62.70
C GLU A 677 -6.98 -60.11 62.91
N GLU A 678 -6.24 -60.59 61.90
CA GLU A 678 -5.25 -61.68 62.04
C GLU A 678 -3.87 -61.22 62.58
N GLU A 679 -3.49 -59.94 62.40
CA GLU A 679 -2.21 -59.38 62.91
C GLU A 679 -2.27 -58.89 64.37
N ASN A 680 -3.48 -58.76 64.96
CA ASN A 680 -3.71 -58.42 66.37
C ASN A 680 -4.05 -59.65 67.26
N GLY A 681 -3.95 -60.87 66.70
CA GLY A 681 -4.13 -62.14 67.42
C GLY A 681 -2.84 -62.91 67.70
N ALA A 682 -1.68 -62.33 67.38
CA ALA A 682 -0.35 -62.86 67.70
C ALA A 682 0.42 -61.85 68.56
N ASN A 683 -0.06 -61.66 69.78
CA ASN A 683 0.71 -61.25 70.96
C ASN A 683 0.02 -61.79 72.21
#